data_AF-A0A1Y4CAR7-F1
#
_entry.id   AF-A0A1Y4CAR7-F1
#
_cell.length_a   1.000
_cell.length_b   1.000
_cell.length_c   1.000
_cell.angle_alpha   90.00
_cell.angle_beta   90.00
_cell.angle_gamma   90.00
#
_symmetry.space_group_name_H-M   'P 1'
#
loop_
_entity.id
_entity.type
_entity.pdbx_description
1 polymer ?
#
loop_
_entity_poly.entity_id
_entity_poly.type
_entity_poly.pdbx_seq_one_letter_code
_entity_poly.pdbx_strand_id
1 'polypeptide(L)'
;MNHLPLSVRVPIEADNPSIVRWEEKCIRCGMCKEACTNLMGVHGTYTLEQTGGKAICIYCGQCANVCPVDSITERDECSQVQTAIADPNKVVVVSTSPSVRAALGEEFGMEPGAFVEGKMVALLRALGVDYVLDTNFAADLTIVEEASELLRRIKEQDRPLPQFTSCCPGWVHFAEIYAPELLPHLSTAKSPIGMQGPTVKTYFARQMGLDPQQIVHVALTPCTAKKFEIRREEMHAAADYHGVEGMRDTDQVITTRELARWARAAGIDWNTLEDSAYDSLMGKASGAGVIFGNTGGVMEAALRTAYEYLTGQAAPQELLQLSPVRGYEGVREAQVEIGELTLQVAVIYGTANARAFLQRMKESGKQYHFVEVMACPGGCIGGGGQPKDLMKNADETRKSRIAALYRRDGSMALRTSHENPEIKVVYEAFYGQPLSELAERMLHTTYFPAQAAKAVLKPTACKEPISGGEKQVMKKWKCKVCGYIHEGDSAPESCPLCKQPASAFELMEEAPVKSANKYAGTQTEKNLEAAFAGESQARNKYTYFSSVAQREGYEQIAALFLQTAENEKAHAKLWFEELHGVGNTAENLLHAAEGENYEWTDMYDGFAKTAEEEGFPELAAKFRLVAAIEKRHEERYRALLRNVETAQVFEKSEVKVWECRNCGHIVVGTAAPEVCPTCLYAKSFFEIHSDNY
;
A
#
# COMPACT_ATOMS: atom_id res chain seq x y z
N MET A 1 1.36 -28.45 -3.49
CA MET A 1 1.00 -28.20 -2.07
C MET A 1 -0.27 -27.38 -2.08
N ASN A 2 -1.21 -27.65 -1.19
CA ASN A 2 -2.37 -26.77 -1.03
C ASN A 2 -1.91 -25.54 -0.23
N HIS A 3 -2.21 -24.34 -0.75
CA HIS A 3 -1.97 -23.11 0.00
C HIS A 3 -2.77 -23.12 1.31
N LEU A 4 -2.25 -22.47 2.35
CA LEU A 4 -3.06 -22.20 3.54
C LEU A 4 -4.23 -21.25 3.19
N PRO A 5 -5.31 -21.23 3.99
CA PRO A 5 -6.41 -20.29 3.78
C PRO A 5 -5.92 -18.86 3.65
N LEU A 6 -6.56 -18.10 2.75
CA LEU A 6 -6.19 -16.71 2.47
C LEU A 6 -6.30 -15.80 3.72
N SER A 7 -7.12 -16.18 4.71
CA SER A 7 -7.24 -15.46 5.98
C SER A 7 -5.97 -15.52 6.84
N VAL A 8 -5.12 -16.54 6.66
CA VAL A 8 -3.88 -16.71 7.42
C VAL A 8 -2.74 -15.86 6.85
N ARG A 9 -2.50 -15.97 5.54
CA ARG A 9 -1.34 -15.36 4.86
C ARG A 9 -1.56 -15.27 3.35
N VAL A 10 -0.77 -14.43 2.68
CA VAL A 10 -0.77 -14.38 1.20
C VAL A 10 -0.28 -15.72 0.62
N PRO A 11 -0.91 -16.30 -0.41
CA PRO A 11 -0.39 -17.49 -1.08
C PRO A 11 0.75 -17.10 -2.06
N ILE A 12 1.73 -17.97 -2.25
CA ILE A 12 2.87 -17.75 -3.15
C ILE A 12 3.15 -19.06 -3.86
N GLU A 13 3.13 -19.06 -5.19
CA GLU A 13 3.47 -20.24 -5.98
C GLU A 13 4.94 -20.64 -5.82
N ALA A 14 5.20 -21.96 -5.86
CA ALA A 14 6.55 -22.49 -5.73
C ALA A 14 7.46 -22.09 -6.91
N ASP A 15 6.87 -21.94 -8.10
CA ASP A 15 7.53 -21.50 -9.34
C ASP A 15 7.53 -19.97 -9.52
N ASN A 16 7.06 -19.20 -8.53
CA ASN A 16 7.08 -17.74 -8.58
C ASN A 16 8.52 -17.25 -8.86
N PRO A 17 8.79 -16.55 -9.96
CA PRO A 17 10.15 -16.22 -10.37
C PRO A 17 10.79 -15.12 -9.53
N SER A 18 10.00 -14.38 -8.75
CA SER A 18 10.45 -13.16 -8.07
C SER A 18 10.70 -13.35 -6.57
N ILE A 19 9.87 -14.16 -5.90
CA ILE A 19 9.94 -14.43 -4.47
C ILE A 19 9.74 -15.92 -4.18
N VAL A 20 10.24 -16.37 -3.04
CA VAL A 20 10.09 -17.75 -2.55
C VAL A 20 9.57 -17.74 -1.11
N ARG A 21 8.83 -18.79 -0.73
CA ARG A 21 8.42 -19.03 0.65
C ARG A 21 9.14 -20.24 1.25
N TRP A 22 9.71 -20.02 2.43
CA TRP A 22 10.26 -21.01 3.34
C TRP A 22 9.20 -21.35 4.38
N GLU A 23 8.53 -22.47 4.18
CA GLU A 23 7.35 -22.87 4.94
C GLU A 23 7.66 -23.10 6.43
N GLU A 24 8.83 -23.68 6.70
CA GLU A 24 9.35 -23.97 8.04
C GLU A 24 9.64 -22.72 8.87
N LYS A 25 9.82 -21.57 8.24
CA LYS A 25 10.06 -20.28 8.93
C LYS A 25 8.78 -19.51 9.22
N CYS A 26 7.64 -19.89 8.63
CA CYS A 26 6.42 -19.07 8.69
C CYS A 26 5.77 -19.12 10.07
N ILE A 27 5.77 -17.99 10.78
CA ILE A 27 5.08 -17.83 12.08
C ILE A 27 3.61 -17.42 11.98
N ARG A 28 3.06 -17.31 10.75
CA ARG A 28 1.63 -17.00 10.49
C ARG A 28 1.14 -15.67 11.08
N CYS A 29 2.01 -14.66 11.14
CA CYS A 29 1.70 -13.35 11.73
C CYS A 29 0.77 -12.44 10.90
N GLY A 30 0.35 -12.83 9.69
CA GLY A 30 -0.54 -12.03 8.86
C GLY A 30 0.06 -10.79 8.17
N MET A 31 1.24 -10.29 8.56
CA MET A 31 1.83 -9.05 7.97
C MET A 31 1.94 -9.08 6.43
N CYS A 32 2.31 -10.24 5.87
CA CYS A 32 2.39 -10.42 4.41
C CYS A 32 1.04 -10.31 3.70
N LYS A 33 -0.05 -10.72 4.37
CA LYS A 33 -1.43 -10.57 3.91
C LYS A 33 -1.80 -9.08 3.92
N GLU A 34 -1.64 -8.42 5.06
CA GLU A 34 -1.98 -7.00 5.23
C GLU A 34 -1.27 -6.10 4.21
N ALA A 35 0.03 -6.29 3.99
CA ALA A 35 0.75 -5.52 2.97
C ALA A 35 0.21 -5.78 1.55
N CYS A 36 -0.17 -7.02 1.23
CA CYS A 36 -0.72 -7.36 -0.10
C CYS A 36 -2.16 -6.84 -0.29
N THR A 37 -2.96 -6.80 0.78
CA THR A 37 -4.32 -6.26 0.78
C THR A 37 -4.29 -4.73 0.69
N ASN A 38 -3.63 -4.08 1.65
CA ASN A 38 -3.77 -2.63 1.86
C ASN A 38 -2.94 -1.81 0.87
N LEU A 39 -1.71 -2.24 0.56
CA LEU A 39 -0.83 -1.48 -0.32
C LEU A 39 -1.01 -1.88 -1.78
N MET A 40 -1.08 -3.18 -2.06
CA MET A 40 -1.13 -3.69 -3.43
C MET A 40 -2.56 -3.93 -3.94
N GLY A 41 -3.56 -4.13 -3.09
CA GLY A 41 -4.93 -4.38 -3.55
C GLY A 41 -5.07 -5.64 -4.42
N VAL A 42 -4.29 -6.68 -4.09
CA VAL A 42 -4.27 -7.99 -4.79
C VAL A 42 -4.83 -9.08 -3.89
N HIS A 43 -4.36 -9.18 -2.64
CA HIS A 43 -4.95 -10.12 -1.69
C HIS A 43 -6.37 -9.66 -1.31
N GLY A 44 -7.31 -10.60 -1.28
CA GLY A 44 -8.73 -10.33 -0.99
C GLY A 44 -9.59 -10.08 -2.24
N THR A 45 -9.01 -10.06 -3.44
CA THR A 45 -9.77 -9.88 -4.69
C THR A 45 -10.14 -11.19 -5.38
N TYR A 46 -9.78 -12.32 -4.81
CA TYR A 46 -10.01 -13.65 -5.37
C TYR A 46 -10.08 -14.69 -4.26
N THR A 47 -10.68 -15.85 -4.55
CA THR A 47 -10.57 -17.05 -3.72
C THR A 47 -9.71 -18.11 -4.41
N LEU A 48 -9.15 -19.05 -3.65
CA LEU A 48 -8.35 -20.15 -4.22
C LEU A 48 -9.23 -21.07 -5.08
N GLU A 49 -10.52 -21.19 -4.78
CA GLU A 49 -11.47 -21.98 -5.57
C GLU A 49 -11.65 -21.36 -6.97
N GLN A 50 -11.80 -20.02 -7.04
CA GLN A 50 -11.96 -19.29 -8.32
C GLN A 50 -10.75 -19.44 -9.24
N THR A 51 -9.57 -19.70 -8.67
CA THR A 51 -8.29 -19.75 -9.37
C THR A 51 -7.80 -21.18 -9.60
N GLY A 52 -8.61 -22.20 -9.25
CA GLY A 52 -8.18 -23.60 -9.33
C GLY A 52 -7.00 -23.92 -8.41
N GLY A 53 -6.92 -23.23 -7.27
CA GLY A 53 -5.88 -23.37 -6.26
C GLY A 53 -4.62 -22.54 -6.51
N LYS A 54 -4.62 -21.62 -7.50
CA LYS A 54 -3.44 -20.82 -7.87
C LYS A 54 -3.47 -19.42 -7.25
N ALA A 55 -2.35 -18.97 -6.72
CA ALA A 55 -2.17 -17.61 -6.24
C ALA A 55 -2.19 -16.60 -7.40
N ILE A 56 -2.90 -15.49 -7.21
CA ILE A 56 -2.71 -14.27 -8.03
C ILE A 56 -1.65 -13.41 -7.34
N CYS A 57 -0.61 -13.05 -8.09
CA CYS A 57 0.55 -12.29 -7.61
C CYS A 57 1.02 -11.32 -8.68
N ILE A 58 1.35 -10.09 -8.29
CA ILE A 58 1.97 -9.07 -9.17
C ILE A 58 3.49 -8.96 -8.99
N TYR A 59 4.10 -9.95 -8.33
CA TYR A 59 5.55 -10.10 -8.14
C TYR A 59 6.28 -8.95 -7.41
N CYS A 60 5.55 -7.97 -6.87
CA CYS A 60 6.09 -6.74 -6.30
C CYS A 60 7.01 -6.92 -5.06
N GLY A 61 6.91 -8.08 -4.39
CA GLY A 61 7.77 -8.44 -3.26
C GLY A 61 7.49 -7.67 -1.95
N GLN A 62 6.42 -6.89 -1.86
CA GLN A 62 6.08 -6.19 -0.61
C GLN A 62 5.85 -7.14 0.56
N CYS A 63 5.29 -8.32 0.30
CA CYS A 63 5.15 -9.39 1.28
C CYS A 63 6.49 -9.94 1.79
N ALA A 64 7.54 -9.95 0.95
CA ALA A 64 8.90 -10.32 1.37
C ALA A 64 9.49 -9.23 2.27
N ASN A 65 9.26 -7.97 1.92
CA ASN A 65 9.81 -6.82 2.62
C ASN A 65 9.29 -6.68 4.07
N VAL A 66 8.03 -7.06 4.32
CA VAL A 66 7.40 -7.01 5.65
C VAL A 66 7.52 -8.31 6.45
N CYS A 67 8.12 -9.37 5.88
CA CYS A 67 8.21 -10.66 6.58
C CYS A 67 9.30 -10.59 7.67
N PRO A 68 8.98 -10.76 8.97
CA PRO A 68 9.94 -10.53 10.06
C PRO A 68 10.93 -11.68 10.28
N VAL A 69 10.62 -12.88 9.76
CA VAL A 69 11.36 -14.12 10.01
C VAL A 69 11.99 -14.69 8.74
N ASP A 70 12.05 -13.88 7.68
CA ASP A 70 12.54 -14.29 6.36
C ASP A 70 11.90 -15.59 5.83
N SER A 71 10.63 -15.82 6.19
CA SER A 71 9.82 -16.88 5.58
C SER A 71 9.47 -16.55 4.14
N ILE A 72 9.46 -15.27 3.76
CA ILE A 72 9.33 -14.85 2.37
C ILE A 72 10.55 -14.00 2.04
N THR A 73 11.29 -14.41 1.03
CA THR A 73 12.46 -13.70 0.51
C THR A 73 12.32 -13.56 -1.00
N GLU A 74 13.11 -12.66 -1.57
CA GLU A 74 13.42 -12.69 -3.00
C GLU A 74 13.99 -14.04 -3.40
N ARG A 75 13.73 -14.44 -4.65
CA ARG A 75 14.37 -15.62 -5.24
C ARG A 75 15.82 -15.29 -5.52
N ASP A 76 16.73 -15.85 -4.74
CA ASP A 76 18.16 -15.53 -4.83
C ASP A 76 18.76 -15.96 -6.18
N GLU A 77 19.39 -15.03 -6.89
CA GLU A 77 20.07 -15.26 -8.17
C GLU A 77 21.60 -15.01 -8.11
N CYS A 78 22.15 -14.73 -6.93
CA CYS A 78 23.59 -14.44 -6.78
C CYS A 78 24.46 -15.64 -7.18
N SER A 79 24.02 -16.87 -6.92
CA SER A 79 24.79 -18.07 -7.25
C SER A 79 25.06 -18.24 -8.75
N GLN A 80 24.08 -17.86 -9.59
CA GLN A 80 24.20 -17.89 -11.03
C GLN A 80 25.19 -16.82 -11.52
N VAL A 81 25.17 -15.64 -10.89
CA VAL A 81 26.12 -14.56 -11.18
C VAL A 81 27.54 -14.96 -10.77
N GLN A 82 27.72 -15.54 -9.58
CA GLN A 82 29.01 -16.06 -9.11
C GLN A 82 29.57 -17.13 -10.05
N THR A 83 28.72 -18.02 -10.55
CA THR A 83 29.11 -19.04 -11.53
C THR A 83 29.59 -18.41 -12.83
N ALA A 84 28.91 -17.35 -13.32
CA ALA A 84 29.32 -16.62 -14.50
C ALA A 84 30.65 -15.88 -14.30
N ILE A 85 30.87 -15.26 -13.13
CA ILE A 85 32.13 -14.59 -12.78
C ILE A 85 33.31 -15.58 -12.74
N ALA A 86 33.07 -16.82 -12.31
CA ALA A 86 34.09 -17.85 -12.25
C ALA A 86 34.43 -18.47 -13.62
N ASP A 87 33.62 -18.25 -14.66
CA ASP A 87 33.86 -18.77 -16.00
C ASP A 87 34.71 -17.79 -16.83
N PRO A 88 35.95 -18.13 -17.19
CA PRO A 88 36.83 -17.24 -17.94
C PRO A 88 36.36 -16.96 -19.38
N ASN A 89 35.34 -17.67 -19.88
CA ASN A 89 34.74 -17.43 -21.19
C ASN A 89 33.52 -16.51 -21.14
N LYS A 90 33.15 -16.03 -19.95
CA LYS A 90 32.02 -15.12 -19.75
C LYS A 90 32.51 -13.72 -19.42
N VAL A 91 31.70 -12.75 -19.80
CA VAL A 91 31.90 -11.34 -19.48
C VAL A 91 30.67 -10.89 -18.71
N VAL A 92 30.84 -10.57 -17.44
CA VAL A 92 29.74 -10.20 -16.54
C VAL A 92 29.60 -8.69 -16.52
N VAL A 93 28.46 -8.22 -17.00
CA VAL A 93 28.10 -6.79 -17.05
C VAL A 93 26.98 -6.55 -16.04
N VAL A 94 27.22 -5.73 -15.01
CA VAL A 94 26.20 -5.36 -14.03
C VAL A 94 25.72 -3.93 -14.25
N SER A 95 24.42 -3.76 -14.49
CA SER A 95 23.79 -2.44 -14.56
C SER A 95 23.04 -2.12 -13.27
N THR A 96 23.27 -0.95 -12.68
CA THR A 96 22.74 -0.63 -11.34
C THR A 96 21.59 0.41 -11.38
N SER A 97 20.49 0.12 -10.71
CA SER A 97 19.30 0.99 -10.66
C SER A 97 19.47 2.22 -9.73
N PRO A 98 18.73 3.32 -9.96
CA PRO A 98 18.87 4.56 -9.19
C PRO A 98 18.62 4.38 -7.69
N SER A 99 17.62 3.58 -7.30
CA SER A 99 17.25 3.44 -5.87
C SER A 99 18.25 2.61 -5.04
N VAL A 100 19.13 1.83 -5.67
CA VAL A 100 20.06 0.94 -4.94
C VAL A 100 21.10 1.78 -4.20
N ARG A 101 21.68 2.76 -4.89
CA ARG A 101 22.69 3.66 -4.31
C ARG A 101 22.15 4.60 -3.24
N ALA A 102 20.83 4.72 -3.08
CA ALA A 102 20.20 5.49 -1.99
C ALA A 102 19.83 4.64 -0.76
N ALA A 103 19.94 3.31 -0.85
CA ALA A 103 19.48 2.39 0.19
C ALA A 103 20.54 1.35 0.61
N LEU A 104 21.45 0.95 -0.28
CA LEU A 104 22.43 -0.10 -0.03
C LEU A 104 23.28 0.15 1.23
N GLY A 105 23.61 1.40 1.53
CA GLY A 105 24.39 1.75 2.72
C GLY A 105 23.74 1.31 4.04
N GLU A 106 22.42 1.18 4.09
CA GLU A 106 21.68 0.77 5.29
C GLU A 106 22.04 -0.66 5.73
N GLU A 107 22.32 -1.54 4.77
CA GLU A 107 22.78 -2.91 5.00
C GLU A 107 24.19 -2.97 5.62
N PHE A 108 24.91 -1.85 5.59
CA PHE A 108 26.25 -1.68 6.15
C PHE A 108 26.27 -0.66 7.30
N GLY A 109 25.10 -0.37 7.89
CA GLY A 109 24.97 0.48 9.08
C GLY A 109 24.98 1.98 8.83
N MET A 110 24.85 2.42 7.57
CA MET A 110 24.70 3.84 7.24
C MET A 110 23.24 4.30 7.40
N GLU A 111 23.03 5.60 7.52
CA GLU A 111 21.69 6.17 7.64
C GLU A 111 20.88 6.05 6.35
N PRO A 112 19.54 5.91 6.44
CA PRO A 112 18.66 5.92 5.27
C PRO A 112 18.88 7.13 4.36
N GLY A 113 18.98 6.88 3.06
CA GLY A 113 19.26 7.93 2.08
C GLY A 113 20.72 8.33 1.96
N ALA A 114 21.66 7.64 2.63
CA ALA A 114 23.08 7.77 2.30
C ALA A 114 23.30 7.38 0.83
N PHE A 115 23.88 8.29 0.05
CA PHE A 115 24.11 8.10 -1.38
C PHE A 115 25.48 7.44 -1.61
N VAL A 116 25.49 6.14 -1.90
CA VAL A 116 26.68 5.26 -1.88
C VAL A 116 27.08 4.73 -3.26
N GLU A 117 26.94 5.56 -4.30
CA GLU A 117 27.21 5.19 -5.69
C GLU A 117 28.64 4.65 -5.90
N GLY A 118 29.66 5.39 -5.46
CA GLY A 118 31.06 4.99 -5.65
C GLY A 118 31.40 3.68 -4.96
N LYS A 119 31.01 3.53 -3.68
CA LYS A 119 31.18 2.27 -2.94
C LYS A 119 30.40 1.10 -3.52
N MET A 120 29.21 1.32 -4.08
CA MET A 120 28.43 0.28 -4.76
C MET A 120 29.18 -0.25 -5.98
N VAL A 121 29.77 0.63 -6.80
CA VAL A 121 30.59 0.23 -7.95
C VAL A 121 31.86 -0.50 -7.49
N ALA A 122 32.54 0.02 -6.47
CA ALA A 122 33.72 -0.61 -5.88
C ALA A 122 33.43 -2.02 -5.36
N LEU A 123 32.28 -2.20 -4.71
CA LEU A 123 31.84 -3.49 -4.21
C LEU A 123 31.64 -4.50 -5.35
N LEU A 124 30.96 -4.11 -6.43
CA LEU A 124 30.75 -4.99 -7.59
C LEU A 124 32.08 -5.42 -8.22
N ARG A 125 33.04 -4.49 -8.36
CA ARG A 125 34.39 -4.80 -8.85
C ARG A 125 35.14 -5.76 -7.91
N ALA A 126 35.05 -5.53 -6.60
CA ALA A 126 35.65 -6.42 -5.61
C ALA A 126 35.05 -7.84 -5.62
N LEU A 127 33.80 -7.98 -6.09
CA LEU A 127 33.13 -9.26 -6.29
C LEU A 127 33.47 -9.95 -7.62
N GLY A 128 34.28 -9.33 -8.48
CA GLY A 128 34.74 -9.90 -9.75
C GLY A 128 33.90 -9.56 -10.98
N VAL A 129 33.08 -8.50 -10.92
CA VAL A 129 32.33 -8.01 -12.09
C VAL A 129 33.28 -7.33 -13.08
N ASP A 130 33.17 -7.66 -14.37
CA ASP A 130 34.03 -7.11 -15.44
C ASP A 130 33.66 -5.66 -15.79
N TYR A 131 32.36 -5.39 -15.94
CA TYR A 131 31.85 -4.05 -16.27
C TYR A 131 30.68 -3.66 -15.38
N VAL A 132 30.72 -2.44 -14.84
CA VAL A 132 29.67 -1.85 -14.02
C VAL A 132 29.11 -0.63 -14.73
N LEU A 133 27.84 -0.72 -15.12
CA LEU A 133 27.10 0.28 -15.87
C LEU A 133 26.00 0.93 -15.01
N ASP A 134 25.44 2.04 -15.49
CA ASP A 134 24.37 2.75 -14.81
C ASP A 134 23.03 2.56 -15.54
N THR A 135 22.01 2.03 -14.85
CA THR A 135 20.65 1.95 -15.42
C THR A 135 20.01 3.33 -15.60
N ASN A 136 20.54 4.37 -14.96
CA ASN A 136 20.09 5.73 -15.20
C ASN A 136 20.38 6.20 -16.64
N PHE A 137 21.40 5.65 -17.32
CA PHE A 137 21.58 5.85 -18.77
C PHE A 137 20.35 5.32 -19.53
N ALA A 138 19.92 4.11 -19.22
CA ALA A 138 18.75 3.53 -19.87
C ALA A 138 17.43 4.18 -19.39
N ALA A 139 17.41 4.81 -18.22
CA ALA A 139 16.29 5.66 -17.81
C ALA A 139 16.19 6.90 -18.71
N ASP A 140 17.32 7.50 -19.10
CA ASP A 140 17.33 8.57 -20.09
C ASP A 140 16.85 8.07 -21.47
N LEU A 141 17.21 6.85 -21.89
CA LEU A 141 16.65 6.21 -23.08
C LEU A 141 15.13 6.06 -22.99
N THR A 142 14.63 5.57 -21.86
CA THR A 142 13.19 5.43 -21.63
C THR A 142 12.48 6.76 -21.76
N ILE A 143 13.04 7.84 -21.20
CA ILE A 143 12.42 9.16 -21.27
C ILE A 143 12.35 9.71 -22.67
N VAL A 144 13.41 9.58 -23.47
CA VAL A 144 13.37 10.14 -24.83
C VAL A 144 12.36 9.39 -25.71
N GLU A 145 12.18 8.08 -25.53
CA GLU A 145 11.12 7.32 -26.21
C GLU A 145 9.72 7.63 -25.66
N GLU A 146 9.54 7.59 -24.35
CA GLU A 146 8.24 7.75 -23.69
C GLU A 146 7.69 9.18 -23.84
N ALA A 147 8.54 10.20 -23.80
CA ALA A 147 8.16 11.59 -24.09
C ALA A 147 7.83 11.79 -25.58
N SER A 148 8.59 11.17 -26.48
CA SER A 148 8.29 11.20 -27.92
C SER A 148 6.96 10.53 -28.21
N GLU A 149 6.70 9.37 -27.58
CA GLU A 149 5.43 8.66 -27.70
C GLU A 149 4.27 9.53 -27.18
N LEU A 150 4.41 10.17 -26.02
CA LEU A 150 3.39 11.04 -25.46
C LEU A 150 3.03 12.18 -26.44
N LEU A 151 4.04 12.85 -26.99
CA LEU A 151 3.84 13.93 -27.95
C LEU A 151 3.21 13.43 -29.26
N ARG A 152 3.59 12.24 -29.74
CA ARG A 152 2.98 11.59 -30.91
C ARG A 152 1.50 11.29 -30.66
N ARG A 153 1.15 10.70 -29.52
CA ARG A 153 -0.26 10.43 -29.16
C ARG A 153 -1.10 11.70 -29.11
N ILE A 154 -0.55 12.77 -28.57
CA ILE A 154 -1.25 14.07 -28.49
C ILE A 154 -1.45 14.69 -29.88
N LYS A 155 -0.40 14.69 -30.72
CA LYS A 155 -0.41 15.38 -32.02
C LYS A 155 -1.10 14.58 -33.12
N GLU A 156 -0.85 13.28 -33.18
CA GLU A 156 -1.28 12.39 -34.26
C GLU A 156 -2.54 11.60 -33.90
N GLN A 157 -2.85 11.45 -32.61
CA GLN A 157 -4.02 10.71 -32.12
C GLN A 157 -4.08 9.25 -32.64
N ASP A 158 -2.91 8.64 -32.85
CA ASP A 158 -2.77 7.29 -33.38
C ASP A 158 -2.94 6.19 -32.32
N ARG A 159 -2.88 6.56 -31.04
CA ARG A 159 -3.09 5.69 -29.86
C ARG A 159 -3.84 6.45 -28.76
N PRO A 160 -4.51 5.76 -27.83
CA PRO A 160 -5.40 6.42 -26.88
C PRO A 160 -4.65 7.12 -25.74
N LEU A 161 -5.31 8.15 -25.18
CA LEU A 161 -4.95 8.85 -23.95
C LEU A 161 -5.90 8.47 -22.80
N PRO A 162 -5.47 8.50 -21.53
CA PRO A 162 -4.11 8.85 -21.07
C PRO A 162 -3.06 7.82 -21.49
N GLN A 163 -1.82 8.26 -21.70
CA GLN A 163 -0.68 7.37 -21.71
C GLN A 163 -0.33 6.99 -20.26
N PHE A 164 -0.30 5.70 -19.96
CA PHE A 164 0.19 5.21 -18.67
C PHE A 164 1.66 4.81 -18.79
N THR A 165 2.47 5.11 -17.79
CA THR A 165 3.86 4.61 -17.75
C THR A 165 3.88 3.08 -17.68
N SER A 166 4.91 2.46 -18.26
CA SER A 166 5.05 1.00 -18.38
C SER A 166 6.30 0.43 -17.69
N CYS A 167 7.14 1.28 -17.09
CA CYS A 167 8.45 0.89 -16.56
C CYS A 167 8.40 0.04 -15.27
N CYS A 168 7.26 0.02 -14.57
CA CYS A 168 7.04 -0.75 -13.34
C CYS A 168 6.36 -2.10 -13.65
N PRO A 169 7.07 -3.25 -13.57
CA PRO A 169 6.49 -4.55 -13.94
C PRO A 169 5.36 -5.01 -13.02
N GLY A 170 5.36 -4.58 -11.75
CA GLY A 170 4.23 -4.86 -10.85
C GLY A 170 2.95 -4.14 -11.26
N TRP A 171 3.07 -2.93 -11.83
CA TRP A 171 1.94 -2.19 -12.40
C TRP A 171 1.49 -2.82 -13.72
N VAL A 172 2.43 -3.12 -14.63
CA VAL A 172 2.12 -3.80 -15.89
C VAL A 172 1.36 -5.09 -15.63
N HIS A 173 1.87 -5.97 -14.76
CA HIS A 173 1.19 -7.23 -14.47
C HIS A 173 -0.15 -7.04 -13.75
N PHE A 174 -0.28 -6.00 -12.92
CA PHE A 174 -1.57 -5.61 -12.36
C PHE A 174 -2.57 -5.22 -13.46
N ALA A 175 -2.16 -4.44 -14.46
CA ALA A 175 -3.01 -4.06 -15.59
C ALA A 175 -3.37 -5.28 -16.45
N GLU A 176 -2.42 -6.16 -16.75
CA GLU A 176 -2.67 -7.41 -17.49
C GLU A 176 -3.71 -8.31 -16.82
N ILE A 177 -3.76 -8.30 -15.48
CA ILE A 177 -4.74 -9.07 -14.71
C ILE A 177 -6.05 -8.29 -14.57
N TYR A 178 -6.02 -7.09 -13.99
CA TYR A 178 -7.21 -6.41 -13.47
C TYR A 178 -7.76 -5.29 -14.34
N ALA A 179 -7.01 -4.81 -15.32
CA ALA A 179 -7.42 -3.72 -16.21
C ALA A 179 -6.90 -3.94 -17.65
N PRO A 180 -7.18 -5.10 -18.28
CA PRO A 180 -6.65 -5.42 -19.61
C PRO A 180 -7.10 -4.44 -20.69
N GLU A 181 -8.21 -3.72 -20.47
CA GLU A 181 -8.68 -2.63 -21.33
C GLU A 181 -7.71 -1.44 -21.38
N LEU A 182 -6.81 -1.29 -20.40
CA LEU A 182 -5.81 -0.23 -20.35
C LEU A 182 -4.49 -0.61 -21.04
N LEU A 183 -4.31 -1.86 -21.50
CA LEU A 183 -3.07 -2.26 -22.16
C LEU A 183 -2.73 -1.41 -23.40
N PRO A 184 -3.69 -1.00 -24.26
CA PRO A 184 -3.41 -0.05 -25.35
C PRO A 184 -3.00 1.35 -24.88
N HIS A 185 -3.28 1.70 -23.62
CA HIS A 185 -2.91 2.97 -23.02
C HIS A 185 -1.52 2.96 -22.39
N LEU A 186 -0.94 1.80 -22.07
CA LEU A 186 0.44 1.71 -21.58
C LEU A 186 1.41 2.25 -22.65
N SER A 187 2.44 2.97 -22.21
CA SER A 187 3.57 3.33 -23.08
C SER A 187 4.18 2.06 -23.66
N THR A 188 4.50 2.11 -24.95
CA THR A 188 5.18 1.02 -25.63
C THR A 188 6.67 1.01 -25.31
N ALA A 189 7.24 2.11 -24.80
CA ALA A 189 8.62 2.15 -24.34
C ALA A 189 8.85 1.06 -23.27
N LYS A 190 9.90 0.25 -23.44
CA LYS A 190 10.32 -0.71 -22.42
C LYS A 190 10.79 0.03 -21.16
N SER A 191 10.84 -0.69 -20.04
CA SER A 191 11.48 -0.14 -18.84
C SER A 191 12.98 0.11 -19.05
N PRO A 192 13.65 0.90 -18.18
CA PRO A 192 15.10 1.10 -18.27
C PRO A 192 15.89 -0.21 -18.34
N ILE A 193 15.51 -1.22 -17.57
CA ILE A 193 16.16 -2.54 -17.61
C ILE A 193 15.84 -3.28 -18.91
N GLY A 194 14.59 -3.20 -19.38
CA GLY A 194 14.16 -3.80 -20.65
C GLY A 194 14.82 -3.15 -21.88
N MET A 195 15.21 -1.88 -21.79
CA MET A 195 16.00 -1.18 -22.82
C MET A 195 17.49 -1.47 -22.68
N GLN A 196 18.02 -1.53 -21.44
CA GLN A 196 19.46 -1.69 -21.23
C GLN A 196 19.98 -3.05 -21.67
N GLY A 197 19.24 -4.14 -21.37
CA GLY A 197 19.63 -5.49 -21.78
C GLY A 197 19.98 -5.64 -23.26
N PRO A 198 19.05 -5.34 -24.19
CA PRO A 198 19.35 -5.44 -25.61
C PRO A 198 20.40 -4.42 -26.05
N THR A 199 20.44 -3.21 -25.46
CA THR A 199 21.49 -2.22 -25.76
C THR A 199 22.89 -2.72 -25.36
N VAL A 200 23.00 -3.42 -24.23
CA VAL A 200 24.25 -4.02 -23.75
C VAL A 200 24.71 -5.13 -24.70
N LYS A 201 23.80 -6.02 -25.11
CA LYS A 201 24.14 -7.14 -25.98
C LYS A 201 24.29 -6.77 -27.46
N THR A 202 23.97 -5.55 -27.86
CA THR A 202 24.12 -5.09 -29.25
C THR A 202 25.14 -3.96 -29.36
N TYR A 203 24.74 -2.75 -28.99
CA TYR A 203 25.56 -1.56 -29.12
C TYR A 203 26.82 -1.60 -28.22
N PHE A 204 26.68 -1.87 -26.92
CA PHE A 204 27.83 -1.95 -26.02
C PHE A 204 28.79 -3.07 -26.43
N ALA A 205 28.27 -4.29 -26.68
CA ALA A 205 29.08 -5.41 -27.15
C ALA A 205 29.91 -5.04 -28.40
N ARG A 206 29.29 -4.36 -29.37
CA ARG A 206 29.98 -3.88 -30.57
C ARG A 206 31.05 -2.83 -30.25
N GLN A 207 30.76 -1.84 -29.40
CA GLN A 207 31.72 -0.79 -29.04
C GLN A 207 32.92 -1.35 -28.26
N MET A 208 32.69 -2.36 -27.44
CA MET A 208 33.72 -2.99 -26.60
C MET A 208 34.44 -4.15 -27.30
N GLY A 209 34.01 -4.55 -28.50
CA GLY A 209 34.59 -5.68 -29.23
C GLY A 209 34.33 -7.04 -28.56
N LEU A 210 33.19 -7.19 -27.89
CA LEU A 210 32.78 -8.40 -27.15
C LEU A 210 31.82 -9.26 -27.98
N ASP A 211 31.90 -10.58 -27.82
CA ASP A 211 30.88 -11.51 -28.34
C ASP A 211 29.61 -11.42 -27.46
N PRO A 212 28.45 -11.03 -28.03
CA PRO A 212 27.17 -10.99 -27.31
C PRO A 212 26.79 -12.29 -26.59
N GLN A 213 27.20 -13.45 -27.10
CA GLN A 213 26.90 -14.76 -26.50
C GLN A 213 27.74 -15.06 -25.24
N GLN A 214 28.85 -14.35 -25.07
CA GLN A 214 29.70 -14.43 -23.88
C GLN A 214 29.24 -13.46 -22.78
N ILE A 215 28.44 -12.46 -23.12
CA ILE A 215 27.93 -11.48 -22.15
C ILE A 215 26.84 -12.10 -21.27
N VAL A 216 27.06 -12.05 -19.96
CA VAL A 216 26.05 -12.27 -18.93
C VAL A 216 25.67 -10.92 -18.36
N HIS A 217 24.52 -10.40 -18.78
CA HIS A 217 24.02 -9.11 -18.31
C HIS A 217 23.16 -9.28 -17.05
N VAL A 218 23.49 -8.54 -16.00
CA VAL A 218 22.85 -8.62 -14.69
C VAL A 218 22.32 -7.24 -14.31
N ALA A 219 21.05 -7.16 -13.92
CA ALA A 219 20.48 -5.94 -13.38
C ALA A 219 20.47 -5.97 -11.84
N LEU A 220 21.19 -5.03 -11.20
CA LEU A 220 21.13 -4.77 -9.77
C LEU A 220 20.02 -3.74 -9.48
N THR A 221 18.95 -4.16 -8.80
CA THR A 221 17.71 -3.37 -8.74
C THR A 221 16.99 -3.48 -7.39
N PRO A 222 16.24 -2.47 -6.93
CA PRO A 222 15.46 -2.54 -5.69
C PRO A 222 14.22 -3.46 -5.78
N CYS A 223 14.01 -4.15 -6.90
CA CYS A 223 12.71 -4.72 -7.27
C CYS A 223 12.78 -6.23 -7.52
N THR A 224 11.90 -7.00 -6.87
CA THR A 224 11.76 -8.43 -7.16
C THR A 224 11.01 -8.67 -8.48
N ALA A 225 10.03 -7.83 -8.83
CA ALA A 225 9.25 -8.00 -10.06
C ALA A 225 10.07 -7.85 -11.35
N LYS A 226 11.27 -7.25 -11.29
CA LYS A 226 12.21 -7.24 -12.41
C LYS A 226 12.70 -8.65 -12.78
N LYS A 227 12.77 -9.58 -11.82
CA LYS A 227 13.04 -11.00 -12.08
C LYS A 227 11.96 -11.62 -12.98
N PHE A 228 10.69 -11.23 -12.80
CA PHE A 228 9.61 -11.63 -13.71
C PHE A 228 9.75 -10.95 -15.07
N GLU A 229 10.00 -9.63 -15.11
CA GLU A 229 10.08 -8.85 -16.34
C GLU A 229 11.09 -9.41 -17.35
N ILE A 230 12.33 -9.68 -16.90
CA ILE A 230 13.39 -10.19 -17.79
C ILE A 230 13.14 -11.61 -18.33
N ARG A 231 12.07 -12.27 -17.86
CA ARG A 231 11.64 -13.61 -18.26
C ARG A 231 10.37 -13.60 -19.10
N ARG A 232 9.82 -12.42 -19.40
CA ARG A 232 8.66 -12.28 -20.29
C ARG A 232 9.08 -12.71 -21.70
N GLU A 233 8.17 -13.38 -22.39
CA GLU A 233 8.47 -14.01 -23.69
C GLU A 233 8.98 -12.96 -24.68
N GLU A 234 8.34 -11.79 -24.71
CA GLU A 234 8.71 -10.67 -25.59
C GLU A 234 10.06 -9.96 -25.27
N MET A 235 10.79 -10.36 -24.22
CA MET A 235 12.06 -9.74 -23.81
C MET A 235 13.28 -10.42 -24.44
N HIS A 236 13.30 -10.46 -25.78
CA HIS A 236 14.32 -11.14 -26.60
C HIS A 236 14.85 -10.29 -27.77
N ALA A 237 14.84 -8.95 -27.65
CA ALA A 237 15.25 -8.09 -28.77
C ALA A 237 16.72 -8.30 -29.22
N ALA A 238 17.62 -8.64 -28.30
CA ALA A 238 18.99 -9.02 -28.63
C ALA A 238 19.05 -10.34 -29.42
N ALA A 239 18.20 -11.31 -29.10
CA ALA A 239 18.12 -12.57 -29.82
C ALA A 239 17.72 -12.33 -31.28
N ASP A 240 16.67 -11.53 -31.50
CA ASP A 240 16.18 -11.19 -32.84
C ASP A 240 17.23 -10.41 -33.64
N TYR A 241 17.91 -9.46 -32.98
CA TYR A 241 18.93 -8.65 -33.62
C TYR A 241 20.11 -9.49 -34.13
N HIS A 242 20.53 -10.50 -33.36
CA HIS A 242 21.67 -11.37 -33.71
C HIS A 242 21.26 -12.65 -34.44
N GLY A 243 19.98 -13.00 -34.49
CA GLY A 243 19.50 -14.29 -34.97
C GLY A 243 19.95 -15.46 -34.09
N VAL A 244 20.07 -15.26 -32.78
CA VAL A 244 20.55 -16.28 -31.82
C VAL A 244 19.41 -16.71 -30.91
N GLU A 245 18.83 -17.87 -31.21
CA GLU A 245 17.72 -18.44 -30.44
C GLU A 245 18.12 -18.66 -28.96
N GLY A 246 17.21 -18.32 -28.05
CA GLY A 246 17.40 -18.50 -26.61
C GLY A 246 18.29 -17.46 -25.92
N MET A 247 18.84 -16.48 -26.66
CA MET A 247 19.53 -15.34 -26.04
C MET A 247 18.52 -14.48 -25.28
N ARG A 248 18.80 -14.17 -24.01
CA ARG A 248 18.00 -13.23 -23.23
C ARG A 248 18.56 -11.83 -23.32
N ASP A 249 17.69 -10.83 -23.27
CA ASP A 249 18.09 -9.42 -23.17
C ASP A 249 18.87 -9.14 -21.87
N THR A 250 18.35 -9.63 -20.75
CA THR A 250 19.00 -9.58 -19.43
C THR A 250 18.98 -10.97 -18.81
N ASP A 251 20.12 -11.42 -18.30
CA ASP A 251 20.29 -12.79 -17.85
C ASP A 251 19.87 -12.98 -16.39
N GLN A 252 20.24 -12.07 -15.51
CA GLN A 252 19.89 -12.19 -14.08
C GLN A 252 19.48 -10.85 -13.51
N VAL A 253 18.74 -10.91 -12.42
CA VAL A 253 18.41 -9.76 -11.59
C VAL A 253 18.84 -10.07 -10.18
N ILE A 254 19.67 -9.21 -9.58
CA ILE A 254 19.98 -9.28 -8.15
C ILE A 254 19.43 -8.03 -7.45
N THR A 255 18.95 -8.20 -6.22
CA THR A 255 18.40 -7.12 -5.42
C THR A 255 19.44 -6.46 -4.52
N THR A 256 19.10 -5.31 -3.95
CA THR A 256 19.91 -4.61 -2.94
C THR A 256 20.29 -5.55 -1.78
N ARG A 257 19.32 -6.31 -1.26
CA ARG A 257 19.56 -7.27 -0.16
C ARG A 257 20.41 -8.46 -0.59
N GLU A 258 20.19 -8.99 -1.80
CA GLU A 258 21.01 -10.06 -2.38
C GLU A 258 22.47 -9.66 -2.49
N LEU A 259 22.77 -8.46 -3.01
CA LEU A 259 24.13 -7.93 -3.08
C LEU A 259 24.75 -7.77 -1.70
N ALA A 260 24.01 -7.20 -0.73
CA ALA A 260 24.52 -7.02 0.62
C ALA A 260 24.84 -8.36 1.32
N ARG A 261 23.98 -9.38 1.16
CA ARG A 261 24.25 -10.74 1.66
C ARG A 261 25.47 -11.35 0.98
N TRP A 262 25.60 -11.20 -0.33
CA TRP A 262 26.75 -11.71 -1.07
C TRP A 262 28.05 -11.03 -0.62
N ALA A 263 28.07 -9.71 -0.46
CA ALA A 263 29.22 -8.95 0.05
C ALA A 263 29.68 -9.46 1.42
N ARG A 264 28.74 -9.67 2.35
CA ARG A 264 29.03 -10.22 3.69
C ARG A 264 29.57 -11.65 3.61
N ALA A 265 28.97 -12.50 2.77
CA ALA A 265 29.42 -13.87 2.57
C ALA A 265 30.83 -13.95 1.95
N ALA A 266 31.18 -12.99 1.09
CA ALA A 266 32.51 -12.85 0.50
C ALA A 266 33.56 -12.22 1.44
N GLY A 267 33.15 -11.79 2.66
CA GLY A 267 34.06 -11.19 3.63
C GLY A 267 34.57 -9.80 3.24
N ILE A 268 33.85 -9.06 2.38
CA ILE A 268 34.25 -7.72 1.97
C ILE A 268 33.97 -6.71 3.09
N ASP A 269 35.02 -5.99 3.52
CA ASP A 269 34.87 -4.88 4.47
C ASP A 269 34.44 -3.59 3.73
N TRP A 270 33.16 -3.27 3.85
CA TRP A 270 32.54 -2.06 3.28
C TRP A 270 33.28 -0.76 3.61
N ASN A 271 33.84 -0.65 4.82
CA ASN A 271 34.48 0.58 5.27
C ASN A 271 35.80 0.84 4.56
N THR A 272 36.46 -0.23 4.10
CA THR A 272 37.74 -0.17 3.37
C THR A 272 37.59 0.09 1.88
N LEU A 273 36.38 -0.06 1.32
CA LEU A 273 36.13 0.24 -0.09
C LEU A 273 36.31 1.73 -0.37
N GLU A 274 37.18 2.04 -1.31
CA GLU A 274 37.30 3.37 -1.90
C GLU A 274 36.28 3.53 -3.04
N ASP A 275 35.78 4.74 -3.22
CA ASP A 275 34.80 5.02 -4.27
C ASP A 275 35.37 4.73 -5.66
N SER A 276 34.56 4.10 -6.51
CA SER A 276 34.94 3.77 -7.88
C SER A 276 33.91 4.33 -8.87
N ALA A 277 34.37 4.79 -10.03
CA ALA A 277 33.49 5.32 -11.07
C ALA A 277 32.93 4.20 -11.96
N TYR A 278 31.74 4.37 -12.53
CA TYR A 278 31.23 3.50 -13.60
C TYR A 278 32.18 3.41 -14.79
N ASP A 279 32.02 2.38 -15.62
CA ASP A 279 32.72 2.26 -16.88
C ASP A 279 32.27 3.33 -17.89
N SER A 280 33.14 3.64 -18.86
CA SER A 280 33.04 4.87 -19.67
C SER A 280 31.91 4.91 -20.70
N LEU A 281 31.19 3.81 -20.91
CA LEU A 281 30.11 3.69 -21.89
C LEU A 281 28.85 3.20 -21.16
N MET A 282 27.76 3.96 -21.21
CA MET A 282 26.53 3.73 -20.42
C MET A 282 26.74 3.92 -18.91
N GLY A 283 27.74 4.72 -18.52
CA GLY A 283 28.01 5.08 -17.13
C GLY A 283 27.52 6.49 -16.77
N LYS A 284 27.22 7.34 -17.76
CA LYS A 284 26.74 8.71 -17.52
C LYS A 284 25.22 8.78 -17.59
N ALA A 285 24.65 9.54 -16.66
CA ALA A 285 23.23 9.79 -16.58
C ALA A 285 22.93 11.26 -16.35
N SER A 286 21.73 11.67 -16.72
CA SER A 286 21.15 12.95 -16.34
C SER A 286 20.50 12.89 -14.94
N GLY A 287 20.25 14.07 -14.35
CA GLY A 287 19.43 14.19 -13.14
C GLY A 287 17.99 13.68 -13.33
N ALA A 288 17.45 13.74 -14.55
CA ALA A 288 16.16 13.13 -14.89
C ALA A 288 16.20 11.60 -14.78
N GLY A 289 17.28 10.96 -15.23
CA GLY A 289 17.51 9.52 -15.04
C GLY A 289 17.70 9.13 -13.57
N VAL A 290 18.29 10.00 -12.74
CA VAL A 290 18.50 9.74 -11.30
C VAL A 290 17.17 9.69 -10.53
N ILE A 291 16.22 10.58 -10.82
CA ILE A 291 14.96 10.67 -10.07
C ILE A 291 13.96 9.57 -10.40
N PHE A 292 14.21 8.72 -11.40
CA PHE A 292 13.36 7.57 -11.78
C PHE A 292 12.98 6.67 -10.61
N GLY A 293 13.86 6.57 -9.61
CA GLY A 293 13.64 5.76 -8.43
C GLY A 293 12.50 6.24 -7.52
N ASN A 294 12.06 7.49 -7.70
CA ASN A 294 11.02 8.14 -6.90
C ASN A 294 9.67 8.09 -7.62
N THR A 295 8.60 7.95 -6.85
CA THR A 295 7.25 8.22 -7.35
C THR A 295 7.13 9.70 -7.77
N GLY A 296 6.75 9.92 -9.03
CA GLY A 296 6.70 11.22 -9.70
C GLY A 296 7.97 11.58 -10.46
N GLY A 297 9.04 10.81 -10.30
CA GLY A 297 10.30 11.07 -10.99
C GLY A 297 10.25 10.77 -12.49
N VAL A 298 9.50 9.75 -12.90
CA VAL A 298 9.32 9.42 -14.33
C VAL A 298 8.47 10.49 -15.00
N MET A 299 7.37 10.88 -14.34
CA MET A 299 6.50 11.98 -14.73
C MET A 299 7.32 13.26 -14.94
N GLU A 300 8.09 13.68 -13.93
CA GLU A 300 8.89 14.89 -14.01
C GLU A 300 9.94 14.81 -15.14
N ALA A 301 10.66 13.70 -15.25
CA ALA A 301 11.68 13.50 -16.27
C ALA A 301 11.12 13.52 -17.71
N ALA A 302 9.96 12.89 -17.93
CA ALA A 302 9.27 12.90 -19.22
C ALA A 302 8.82 14.32 -19.62
N LEU A 303 8.25 15.07 -18.67
CA LEU A 303 7.78 16.43 -18.92
C LEU A 303 8.93 17.41 -19.18
N ARG A 304 10.10 17.23 -18.54
CA ARG A 304 11.32 17.99 -18.86
C ARG A 304 11.72 17.83 -20.33
N THR A 305 11.71 16.60 -20.85
CA THR A 305 12.07 16.32 -22.25
C THR A 305 10.97 16.74 -23.23
N ALA A 306 9.71 16.48 -22.90
CA ALA A 306 8.57 16.88 -23.73
C ALA A 306 8.52 18.40 -23.95
N TYR A 307 8.94 19.18 -22.95
CA TYR A 307 9.01 20.64 -23.07
C TYR A 307 9.95 21.10 -24.17
N GLU A 308 11.19 20.61 -24.19
CA GLU A 308 12.15 21.01 -25.22
C GLU A 308 11.74 20.51 -26.61
N TYR A 309 11.25 19.27 -26.71
CA TYR A 309 10.77 18.72 -27.99
C TYR A 309 9.58 19.48 -28.57
N LEU A 310 8.74 20.09 -27.72
CA LEU A 310 7.59 20.86 -28.18
C LEU A 310 7.92 22.32 -28.46
N THR A 311 8.76 22.95 -27.63
CA THR A 311 8.99 24.40 -27.64
C THR A 311 10.28 24.80 -28.35
N GLY A 312 11.24 23.88 -28.49
CA GLY A 312 12.61 24.18 -28.91
C GLY A 312 13.42 24.96 -27.86
N GLN A 313 12.92 25.08 -26.63
CA GLN A 313 13.55 25.82 -25.53
C GLN A 313 13.89 24.87 -24.38
N ALA A 314 14.97 25.17 -23.67
CA ALA A 314 15.37 24.43 -22.48
C ALA A 314 14.25 24.45 -21.42
N ALA A 315 14.06 23.32 -20.74
CA ALA A 315 13.05 23.20 -19.70
C ALA A 315 13.28 24.24 -18.59
N PRO A 316 12.26 25.04 -18.23
CA PRO A 316 12.39 26.06 -17.19
C PRO A 316 12.63 25.44 -15.81
N GLN A 317 13.17 26.23 -14.89
CA GLN A 317 13.58 25.77 -13.56
C GLN A 317 12.42 25.12 -12.78
N GLU A 318 11.20 25.58 -13.01
CA GLU A 318 9.96 25.06 -12.42
C GLU A 318 9.69 23.62 -12.88
N LEU A 319 9.99 23.25 -14.13
CA LEU A 319 9.90 21.87 -14.61
C LEU A 319 11.08 21.00 -14.13
N LEU A 320 12.23 21.62 -13.88
CA LEU A 320 13.34 20.95 -13.22
C LEU A 320 13.07 20.70 -11.72
N GLN A 321 12.04 21.31 -11.15
CA GLN A 321 11.59 21.09 -9.77
C GLN A 321 10.06 21.05 -9.71
N LEU A 322 9.46 20.09 -10.42
CA LEU A 322 8.00 20.02 -10.59
C LEU A 322 7.31 19.57 -9.29
N SER A 323 7.19 20.49 -8.34
CA SER A 323 6.71 20.23 -6.98
C SER A 323 5.34 19.53 -6.90
N PRO A 324 4.34 19.83 -7.77
CA PRO A 324 3.04 19.15 -7.74
C PRO A 324 3.07 17.63 -7.97
N VAL A 325 4.11 17.11 -8.64
CA VAL A 325 4.26 15.66 -8.88
C VAL A 325 5.22 15.00 -7.88
N ARG A 326 5.92 15.79 -7.05
CA ARG A 326 6.76 15.33 -5.94
C ARG A 326 5.94 15.13 -4.67
N GLY A 327 6.55 14.55 -3.62
CA GLY A 327 5.86 14.23 -2.36
C GLY A 327 5.71 12.72 -2.09
N TYR A 328 4.79 12.37 -1.20
CA TYR A 328 4.58 10.99 -0.72
C TYR A 328 3.10 10.63 -0.57
N GLU A 329 2.19 11.39 -1.19
CA GLU A 329 0.78 11.09 -1.23
C GLU A 329 0.50 10.00 -2.28
N GLY A 330 -0.38 9.05 -1.96
CA GLY A 330 -0.65 7.86 -2.79
C GLY A 330 -1.17 8.16 -4.19
N VAL A 331 -1.85 9.30 -4.36
CA VAL A 331 -2.28 9.86 -5.65
C VAL A 331 -2.03 11.36 -5.61
N ARG A 332 -1.38 11.87 -6.66
CA ARG A 332 -1.19 13.31 -6.89
C ARG A 332 -1.61 13.64 -8.29
N GLU A 333 -2.23 14.79 -8.46
CA GLU A 333 -2.74 15.26 -9.74
C GLU A 333 -2.21 16.68 -9.95
N ALA A 334 -1.84 16.99 -11.18
CA ALA A 334 -1.34 18.30 -11.54
C ALA A 334 -1.81 18.70 -12.93
N GLN A 335 -1.92 20.01 -13.15
CA GLN A 335 -2.03 20.60 -14.46
C GLN A 335 -0.67 21.23 -14.79
N VAL A 336 -0.07 20.84 -15.91
CA VAL A 336 1.27 21.29 -16.30
C VAL A 336 1.19 21.95 -17.67
N GLU A 337 1.67 23.17 -17.76
CA GLU A 337 1.78 23.90 -19.03
C GLU A 337 3.10 23.56 -19.71
N ILE A 338 3.02 23.12 -20.96
CA ILE A 338 4.16 22.82 -21.82
C ILE A 338 3.92 23.53 -23.16
N GLY A 339 4.60 24.65 -23.37
CA GLY A 339 4.32 25.52 -24.52
C GLY A 339 2.85 25.95 -24.54
N GLU A 340 2.15 25.65 -25.64
CA GLU A 340 0.72 25.93 -25.79
C GLU A 340 -0.19 24.79 -25.27
N LEU A 341 0.39 23.67 -24.82
CA LEU A 341 -0.36 22.53 -24.32
C LEU A 341 -0.54 22.62 -22.81
N THR A 342 -1.75 22.28 -22.35
CA THR A 342 -2.07 22.14 -20.94
C THR A 342 -2.34 20.69 -20.61
N LEU A 343 -1.36 20.03 -19.99
CA LEU A 343 -1.41 18.60 -19.69
C LEU A 343 -1.99 18.35 -18.30
N GLN A 344 -3.11 17.65 -18.26
CA GLN A 344 -3.61 17.00 -17.04
C GLN A 344 -2.81 15.72 -16.78
N VAL A 345 -2.10 15.66 -15.65
CA VAL A 345 -1.25 14.54 -15.28
C VAL A 345 -1.58 13.98 -13.90
N ALA A 346 -1.29 12.70 -13.69
CA ALA A 346 -1.43 12.06 -12.38
C ALA A 346 -0.22 11.17 -12.06
N VAL A 347 0.14 11.10 -10.78
CA VAL A 347 1.19 10.24 -10.25
C VAL A 347 0.61 9.40 -9.14
N ILE A 348 0.78 8.09 -9.27
CA ILE A 348 0.19 7.10 -8.39
C ILE A 348 1.27 6.16 -7.92
N TYR A 349 1.26 5.86 -6.63
CA TYR A 349 1.96 4.67 -6.14
C TYR A 349 1.03 3.76 -5.33
N GLY A 350 1.32 2.47 -5.33
CA GLY A 350 0.46 1.45 -4.73
C GLY A 350 -0.65 1.04 -5.70
N THR A 351 -0.70 -0.23 -6.07
CA THR A 351 -1.73 -0.72 -7.00
C THR A 351 -3.14 -0.69 -6.38
N ALA A 352 -3.28 -0.62 -5.05
CA ALA A 352 -4.55 -0.31 -4.41
C ALA A 352 -5.02 1.12 -4.75
N ASN A 353 -4.12 2.11 -4.69
CA ASN A 353 -4.42 3.48 -5.11
C ASN A 353 -4.69 3.55 -6.61
N ALA A 354 -3.96 2.78 -7.43
CA ALA A 354 -4.20 2.69 -8.86
C ALA A 354 -5.62 2.18 -9.14
N ARG A 355 -6.05 1.08 -8.50
CA ARG A 355 -7.43 0.57 -8.62
C ARG A 355 -8.47 1.64 -8.28
N ALA A 356 -8.30 2.32 -7.15
CA ALA A 356 -9.22 3.37 -6.72
C ALA A 356 -9.21 4.58 -7.67
N PHE A 357 -8.03 4.98 -8.17
CA PHE A 357 -7.88 6.06 -9.14
C PHE A 357 -8.57 5.74 -10.47
N LEU A 358 -8.37 4.53 -11.01
CA LEU A 358 -8.99 4.11 -12.27
C LEU A 358 -10.52 4.13 -12.17
N GLN A 359 -11.06 3.68 -11.03
CA GLN A 359 -12.49 3.78 -10.76
C GLN A 359 -12.97 5.24 -10.75
N ARG A 360 -12.28 6.12 -10.00
CA ARG A 360 -12.62 7.56 -9.96
C ARG A 360 -12.49 8.25 -11.31
N MET A 361 -11.47 7.89 -12.10
CA MET A 361 -11.25 8.42 -13.45
C MET A 361 -12.43 8.06 -14.36
N LYS A 362 -12.91 6.81 -14.29
CA LYS A 362 -14.08 6.35 -15.03
C LYS A 362 -15.38 7.02 -14.58
N GLU A 363 -15.61 7.14 -13.28
CA GLU A 363 -16.83 7.72 -12.70
C GLU A 363 -16.93 9.23 -12.92
N SER A 364 -15.82 9.96 -12.77
CA SER A 364 -15.80 11.43 -12.95
C SER A 364 -15.78 11.86 -14.41
N GLY A 365 -15.36 10.98 -15.34
CA GLY A 365 -15.11 11.33 -16.74
C GLY A 365 -13.94 12.30 -16.93
N LYS A 366 -13.14 12.57 -15.89
CA LYS A 366 -11.98 13.47 -15.96
C LYS A 366 -10.93 12.90 -16.91
N GLN A 367 -10.51 13.71 -17.86
CA GLN A 367 -9.53 13.34 -18.87
C GLN A 367 -8.11 13.63 -18.39
N TYR A 368 -7.20 12.69 -18.63
CA TYR A 368 -5.77 12.81 -18.36
C TYR A 368 -4.99 12.58 -19.64
N HIS A 369 -3.80 13.18 -19.73
CA HIS A 369 -2.89 12.98 -20.85
C HIS A 369 -1.80 11.97 -20.50
N PHE A 370 -1.26 12.06 -19.27
CA PHE A 370 -0.15 11.21 -18.84
C PHE A 370 -0.31 10.80 -17.39
N VAL A 371 -0.16 9.51 -17.09
CA VAL A 371 -0.34 8.95 -15.75
C VAL A 371 0.82 8.03 -15.39
N GLU A 372 1.58 8.40 -14.36
CA GLU A 372 2.62 7.54 -13.80
C GLU A 372 2.00 6.59 -12.76
N VAL A 373 2.32 5.29 -12.86
CA VAL A 373 1.92 4.29 -11.87
C VAL A 373 3.11 3.46 -11.42
N MET A 374 3.39 3.54 -10.12
CA MET A 374 4.39 2.71 -9.45
C MET A 374 3.70 1.72 -8.51
N ALA A 375 4.05 0.44 -8.54
CA ALA A 375 3.41 -0.52 -7.64
C ALA A 375 3.78 -0.28 -6.17
N CYS A 376 5.02 0.12 -5.88
CA CYS A 376 5.56 0.13 -4.50
C CYS A 376 5.47 1.51 -3.83
N PRO A 377 5.34 1.59 -2.49
CA PRO A 377 5.32 2.85 -1.75
C PRO A 377 6.56 3.72 -2.01
N GLY A 378 6.35 4.98 -2.40
CA GLY A 378 7.44 5.90 -2.73
C GLY A 378 8.13 5.64 -4.08
N GLY A 379 7.64 4.70 -4.89
CA GLY A 379 8.28 4.27 -6.14
C GLY A 379 9.25 3.11 -5.93
N CYS A 380 10.24 2.98 -6.80
CA CYS A 380 11.25 1.92 -6.71
C CYS A 380 12.07 1.99 -5.41
N ILE A 381 12.13 3.16 -4.76
CA ILE A 381 12.80 3.38 -3.47
C ILE A 381 12.28 2.48 -2.33
N GLY A 382 11.00 2.09 -2.41
CA GLY A 382 10.34 1.17 -1.48
C GLY A 382 10.09 -0.20 -2.11
N GLY A 383 10.83 -0.54 -3.16
CA GLY A 383 10.72 -1.82 -3.88
C GLY A 383 10.96 -3.03 -2.98
N GLY A 384 10.33 -4.16 -3.33
CA GLY A 384 10.36 -5.37 -2.53
C GLY A 384 11.73 -6.00 -2.30
N GLY A 385 12.79 -5.55 -2.99
CA GLY A 385 14.18 -5.99 -2.86
C GLY A 385 15.09 -5.05 -2.06
N GLN A 386 14.56 -3.96 -1.50
CA GLN A 386 15.30 -2.99 -0.69
C GLN A 386 15.57 -3.49 0.74
N PRO A 387 16.47 -2.87 1.51
CA PRO A 387 16.68 -3.22 2.91
C PRO A 387 15.36 -3.21 3.70
N LYS A 388 15.24 -4.10 4.69
CA LYS A 388 14.01 -4.27 5.48
C LYS A 388 13.93 -3.23 6.61
N ASP A 389 12.77 -2.58 6.73
CA ASP A 389 12.56 -1.49 7.68
C ASP A 389 11.70 -1.92 8.89
N LEU A 390 11.89 -3.14 9.43
CA LEU A 390 10.99 -3.77 10.41
C LEU A 390 10.93 -3.08 11.78
N MET A 391 11.94 -2.28 12.14
CA MET A 391 12.05 -1.61 13.44
C MET A 391 12.01 -0.07 13.35
N LYS A 392 11.85 0.48 12.14
CA LYS A 392 11.88 1.92 11.87
C LYS A 392 10.54 2.38 11.29
N ASN A 393 10.28 3.68 11.32
CA ASN A 393 9.20 4.24 10.51
C ASN A 393 9.57 4.07 9.02
N ALA A 394 8.94 3.08 8.37
CA ALA A 394 9.24 2.70 6.99
C ALA A 394 8.99 3.84 6.00
N ASP A 395 8.01 4.72 6.27
CA ASP A 395 7.72 5.86 5.41
C ASP A 395 8.78 6.94 5.54
N GLU A 396 9.25 7.25 6.74
CA GLU A 396 10.38 8.19 6.93
C GLU A 396 11.68 7.69 6.29
N THR A 397 11.90 6.38 6.33
CA THR A 397 13.03 5.75 5.63
C THR A 397 12.91 5.96 4.12
N ARG A 398 11.74 5.68 3.54
CA ARG A 398 11.48 5.91 2.10
C ARG A 398 11.61 7.39 1.73
N LYS A 399 11.08 8.31 2.53
CA LYS A 399 11.23 9.77 2.32
C LYS A 399 12.69 10.20 2.33
N SER A 400 13.50 9.65 3.22
CA SER A 400 14.95 9.93 3.28
C SER A 400 15.67 9.46 2.02
N ARG A 401 15.34 8.25 1.54
CA ARG A 401 15.86 7.73 0.27
C ARG A 401 15.39 8.57 -0.94
N ILE A 402 14.13 9.03 -0.95
CA ILE A 402 13.59 9.94 -1.99
C ILE A 402 14.36 11.25 -2.04
N ALA A 403 14.59 11.86 -0.88
CA ALA A 403 15.33 13.10 -0.73
C ALA A 403 16.77 12.98 -1.24
N ALA A 404 17.40 11.81 -1.08
CA ALA A 404 18.74 11.56 -1.60
C ALA A 404 18.80 11.68 -3.14
N LEU A 405 17.85 11.07 -3.84
CA LEU A 405 17.80 11.12 -5.31
C LEU A 405 17.49 12.53 -5.83
N TYR A 406 16.55 13.26 -5.21
CA TYR A 406 16.28 14.66 -5.60
C TYR A 406 17.44 15.60 -5.28
N ARG A 407 18.17 15.38 -4.18
CA ARG A 407 19.39 16.15 -3.85
C ARG A 407 20.47 15.91 -4.88
N ARG A 408 20.63 14.66 -5.35
CA ARG A 408 21.58 14.32 -6.42
C ARG A 408 21.19 15.02 -7.72
N ASP A 409 19.95 14.92 -8.19
CA ASP A 409 19.46 15.66 -9.36
C ASP A 409 19.71 17.17 -9.26
N GLY A 410 19.38 17.78 -8.12
CA GLY A 410 19.61 19.21 -7.90
C GLY A 410 21.08 19.64 -7.89
N SER A 411 22.02 18.71 -7.68
CA SER A 411 23.47 18.96 -7.72
C SER A 411 24.10 18.80 -9.11
N MET A 412 23.37 18.22 -10.07
CA MET A 412 23.88 17.90 -11.39
C MET A 412 23.71 19.07 -12.36
N ALA A 413 24.70 19.27 -13.24
CA ALA A 413 24.57 20.22 -14.34
C ALA A 413 23.65 19.68 -15.44
N LEU A 414 23.81 18.40 -15.79
CA LEU A 414 22.96 17.69 -16.74
C LEU A 414 21.71 17.15 -16.02
N ARG A 415 20.53 17.70 -16.31
CA ARG A 415 19.26 17.37 -15.61
C ARG A 415 18.12 16.92 -16.52
N THR A 416 18.38 16.77 -17.80
CA THR A 416 17.43 16.45 -18.86
C THR A 416 17.97 15.26 -19.67
N SER A 417 17.10 14.30 -19.98
CA SER A 417 17.52 13.03 -20.59
C SER A 417 18.03 13.19 -22.02
N HIS A 418 17.36 14.00 -22.83
CA HIS A 418 17.73 14.26 -24.23
C HIS A 418 19.04 15.05 -24.37
N GLU A 419 19.52 15.72 -23.32
CA GLU A 419 20.81 16.41 -23.34
C GLU A 419 21.98 15.50 -22.96
N ASN A 420 21.73 14.28 -22.48
CA ASN A 420 22.78 13.35 -22.13
C ASN A 420 23.64 13.03 -23.37
N PRO A 421 24.96 13.34 -23.36
CA PRO A 421 25.82 13.13 -24.52
C PRO A 421 25.87 11.67 -24.98
N GLU A 422 25.82 10.71 -24.06
CA GLU A 422 25.84 9.29 -24.44
C GLU A 422 24.53 8.86 -25.11
N ILE A 423 23.41 9.49 -24.75
CA ILE A 423 22.11 9.27 -25.40
C ILE A 423 22.14 9.81 -26.82
N LYS A 424 22.61 11.06 -27.01
CA LYS A 424 22.75 11.63 -28.36
C LYS A 424 23.61 10.73 -29.27
N VAL A 425 24.75 10.25 -28.74
CA VAL A 425 25.67 9.39 -29.48
C VAL A 425 25.05 8.03 -29.82
N VAL A 426 24.33 7.37 -28.90
CA VAL A 426 23.73 6.06 -29.23
C VAL A 426 22.57 6.18 -30.23
N TYR A 427 21.81 7.28 -30.20
CA TYR A 427 20.83 7.53 -31.25
C TYR A 427 21.53 7.79 -32.59
N GLU A 428 22.47 8.73 -32.65
CA GLU A 428 23.18 9.04 -33.91
C GLU A 428 23.90 7.81 -34.51
N ALA A 429 24.58 7.02 -33.68
CA ALA A 429 25.42 5.92 -34.14
C ALA A 429 24.68 4.59 -34.30
N PHE A 430 23.50 4.43 -33.70
CA PHE A 430 22.82 3.13 -33.65
C PHE A 430 21.30 3.24 -33.89
N TYR A 431 20.54 3.87 -33.00
CA TYR A 431 19.06 3.85 -33.07
C TYR A 431 18.46 4.81 -34.09
N GLY A 432 19.21 5.76 -34.62
CA GLY A 432 18.73 6.84 -35.48
C GLY A 432 18.09 7.97 -34.66
N GLN A 433 16.77 7.92 -34.51
CA GLN A 433 15.98 8.90 -33.74
C GLN A 433 14.98 8.17 -32.85
N PRO A 434 14.43 8.81 -31.79
CA PRO A 434 13.32 8.23 -31.03
C PRO A 434 12.18 7.81 -31.96
N LEU A 435 11.55 6.68 -31.66
CA LEU A 435 10.49 6.05 -32.47
C LEU A 435 10.90 5.67 -33.91
N SER A 436 12.19 5.56 -34.21
CA SER A 436 12.65 4.95 -35.47
C SER A 436 12.29 3.47 -35.53
N GLU A 437 12.35 2.85 -36.71
CA GLU A 437 12.09 1.42 -36.87
C GLU A 437 13.01 0.54 -36.00
N LEU A 438 14.29 0.90 -35.85
CA LEU A 438 15.21 0.13 -35.01
C LEU A 438 14.94 0.41 -33.53
N ALA A 439 14.66 1.66 -33.16
CA ALA A 439 14.29 2.02 -31.80
C ALA A 439 13.00 1.30 -31.37
N GLU A 440 11.94 1.31 -32.18
CA GLU A 440 10.69 0.59 -31.91
C GLU A 440 10.93 -0.92 -31.76
N ARG A 441 11.73 -1.54 -32.63
CA ARG A 441 12.04 -2.98 -32.50
C ARG A 441 12.83 -3.34 -31.24
N MET A 442 13.77 -2.50 -30.82
CA MET A 442 14.70 -2.82 -29.74
C MET A 442 14.23 -2.35 -28.37
N LEU A 443 13.65 -1.14 -28.34
CA LEU A 443 13.36 -0.37 -27.14
C LEU A 443 11.86 -0.34 -26.81
N HIS A 444 10.98 -0.84 -27.68
CA HIS A 444 9.54 -0.89 -27.42
C HIS A 444 9.02 -2.33 -27.30
N THR A 445 7.85 -2.46 -26.67
CA THR A 445 7.14 -3.72 -26.46
C THR A 445 5.63 -3.48 -26.46
N THR A 446 4.87 -4.56 -26.52
CA THR A 446 3.43 -4.57 -26.22
C THR A 446 3.15 -5.52 -25.07
N TYR A 447 1.97 -5.37 -24.45
CA TYR A 447 1.56 -6.13 -23.28
C TYR A 447 0.29 -6.91 -23.57
N PHE A 448 0.11 -8.06 -22.91
CA PHE A 448 -0.95 -9.00 -23.22
C PHE A 448 -1.76 -9.38 -21.97
N PRO A 449 -3.10 -9.55 -22.07
CA PRO A 449 -3.90 -9.97 -20.93
C PRO A 449 -3.39 -11.27 -20.32
N ALA A 450 -3.27 -11.33 -18.99
CA ALA A 450 -2.72 -12.49 -18.31
C ALA A 450 -3.60 -13.73 -18.55
N GLN A 451 -2.99 -14.83 -18.98
CA GLN A 451 -3.72 -16.05 -19.33
C GLN A 451 -4.43 -16.68 -18.11
N ALA A 452 -3.84 -16.54 -16.91
CA ALA A 452 -4.46 -16.92 -15.65
C ALA A 452 -5.71 -16.07 -15.31
N ALA A 453 -5.79 -14.82 -15.79
CA ALA A 453 -6.92 -13.93 -15.55
C ALA A 453 -8.14 -14.28 -16.42
N LYS A 454 -7.95 -14.87 -17.61
CA LYS A 454 -9.05 -15.28 -18.52
C LYS A 454 -10.01 -16.32 -17.90
N ALA A 455 -9.54 -17.13 -16.95
CA ALA A 455 -10.37 -18.14 -16.28
C ALA A 455 -11.06 -17.62 -15.00
N VAL A 456 -10.44 -16.64 -14.32
CA VAL A 456 -10.84 -16.16 -12.99
C VAL A 456 -11.74 -14.93 -13.09
N LEU A 457 -11.49 -14.08 -14.10
CA LEU A 457 -12.31 -12.91 -14.41
C LEU A 457 -13.32 -13.28 -15.50
N LYS A 458 -14.18 -14.27 -15.23
CA LYS A 458 -15.51 -14.18 -15.85
C LYS A 458 -16.08 -12.84 -15.38
N PRO A 459 -16.68 -12.02 -16.25
CA PRO A 459 -17.43 -10.88 -15.79
C PRO A 459 -18.61 -11.45 -14.99
N THR A 460 -18.44 -11.68 -13.68
CA THR A 460 -19.44 -11.18 -12.77
C THR A 460 -19.49 -9.72 -13.11
N ALA A 461 -20.60 -9.32 -13.71
CA ALA A 461 -20.91 -7.93 -13.93
C ALA A 461 -20.28 -7.15 -12.76
N CYS A 462 -19.42 -6.17 -13.07
CA CYS A 462 -19.54 -4.93 -12.31
C CYS A 462 -21.05 -4.77 -12.18
N LYS A 463 -21.60 -4.80 -10.95
CA LYS A 463 -22.96 -4.33 -10.79
C LYS A 463 -22.88 -2.91 -11.34
N GLU A 464 -23.25 -2.74 -12.61
CA GLU A 464 -23.48 -1.45 -13.17
C GLU A 464 -24.48 -0.79 -12.22
N PRO A 465 -24.30 0.51 -11.96
CA PRO A 465 -25.19 1.24 -11.07
C PRO A 465 -26.60 0.91 -11.52
N ILE A 466 -27.47 0.52 -10.58
CA ILE A 466 -28.89 0.35 -10.87
C ILE A 466 -29.33 1.66 -11.51
N SER A 467 -29.46 1.64 -12.83
CA SER A 467 -30.00 2.71 -13.63
C SER A 467 -31.43 2.88 -13.16
N GLY A 468 -31.72 4.02 -12.54
CA GLY A 468 -33.07 4.58 -12.39
C GLY A 468 -34.20 3.55 -12.26
N GLY A 469 -34.11 2.63 -11.31
CA GLY A 469 -35.30 2.09 -10.68
C GLY A 469 -35.57 3.01 -9.51
N GLU A 470 -36.72 3.65 -9.48
CA GLU A 470 -37.21 4.37 -8.31
C GLU A 470 -36.88 3.54 -7.07
N LYS A 471 -36.13 4.09 -6.11
CA LYS A 471 -35.97 3.47 -4.81
C LYS A 471 -37.38 3.33 -4.23
N GLN A 472 -37.98 2.16 -4.36
CA GLN A 472 -39.10 1.80 -3.52
C GLN A 472 -38.50 1.65 -2.12
N VAL A 473 -38.68 2.69 -1.31
CA VAL A 473 -38.36 2.69 0.11
C VAL A 473 -39.24 1.61 0.73
N MET A 474 -38.69 0.40 0.91
CA MET A 474 -39.41 -0.69 1.53
C MET A 474 -39.63 -0.35 3.00
N LYS A 475 -40.88 -0.39 3.42
CA LYS A 475 -41.32 -0.04 4.77
C LYS A 475 -40.71 -1.02 5.79
N LYS A 476 -40.21 -0.50 6.91
CA LYS A 476 -39.77 -1.33 8.05
C LYS A 476 -40.89 -1.43 9.07
N TRP A 477 -41.24 -2.64 9.46
CA TRP A 477 -42.31 -2.93 10.43
C TRP A 477 -41.71 -3.57 11.66
N LYS A 478 -41.95 -2.99 12.85
CA LYS A 478 -41.46 -3.52 14.12
C LYS A 478 -42.59 -4.21 14.88
N CYS A 479 -42.37 -5.43 15.34
CA CYS A 479 -43.29 -6.10 16.24
C CYS A 479 -43.27 -5.41 17.61
N LYS A 480 -44.41 -4.84 18.05
CA LYS A 480 -44.58 -4.18 19.36
C LYS A 480 -44.38 -5.10 20.56
N VAL A 481 -44.40 -6.42 20.35
CA VAL A 481 -44.30 -7.42 21.42
C VAL A 481 -42.87 -7.91 21.61
N CYS A 482 -42.16 -8.24 20.53
CA CYS A 482 -40.81 -8.84 20.62
C CYS A 482 -39.71 -8.03 19.95
N GLY A 483 -40.04 -6.93 19.27
CA GLY A 483 -39.07 -6.07 18.60
C GLY A 483 -38.58 -6.57 17.24
N TYR A 484 -39.07 -7.70 16.73
CA TYR A 484 -38.71 -8.21 15.40
C TYR A 484 -38.98 -7.15 14.30
N ILE A 485 -37.98 -6.87 13.46
CA ILE A 485 -38.08 -5.93 12.35
C ILE A 485 -38.25 -6.72 11.05
N HIS A 486 -39.34 -6.45 10.34
CA HIS A 486 -39.61 -6.97 9.01
C HIS A 486 -39.46 -5.86 7.97
N GLU A 487 -38.69 -6.12 6.91
CA GLU A 487 -38.55 -5.21 5.79
C GLU A 487 -39.43 -5.71 4.63
N GLY A 488 -40.44 -4.92 4.26
CA GLY A 488 -41.42 -5.29 3.23
C GLY A 488 -42.57 -4.29 3.13
N ASP A 489 -43.29 -4.28 2.00
CA ASP A 489 -44.33 -3.27 1.73
C ASP A 489 -45.51 -3.31 2.73
N SER A 490 -45.70 -4.44 3.41
CA SER A 490 -46.70 -4.65 4.47
C SER A 490 -46.14 -5.49 5.63
N ALA A 491 -46.73 -5.38 6.82
CA ALA A 491 -46.41 -6.24 7.96
C ALA A 491 -46.61 -7.74 7.61
N PRO A 492 -45.77 -8.65 8.13
CA PRO A 492 -45.92 -10.08 7.89
C PRO A 492 -47.17 -10.61 8.61
N GLU A 493 -47.85 -11.60 8.03
CA GLU A 493 -49.11 -12.17 8.58
C GLU A 493 -49.00 -12.63 10.03
N SER A 494 -47.84 -13.15 10.40
CA SER A 494 -47.48 -13.45 11.79
C SER A 494 -46.01 -13.16 12.05
N CYS A 495 -45.72 -12.69 13.26
CA CYS A 495 -44.35 -12.47 13.69
C CYS A 495 -43.60 -13.82 13.74
N PRO A 496 -42.49 -13.99 13.00
CA PRO A 496 -41.78 -15.27 12.97
C PRO A 496 -41.22 -15.66 14.34
N LEU A 497 -40.89 -14.69 15.20
CA LEU A 497 -40.38 -14.91 16.55
C LEU A 497 -41.49 -15.19 17.57
N CYS A 498 -42.40 -14.24 17.84
CA CYS A 498 -43.39 -14.38 18.92
C CYS A 498 -44.78 -14.86 18.46
N LYS A 499 -44.95 -15.20 17.18
CA LYS A 499 -46.17 -15.72 16.55
C LYS A 499 -47.42 -14.82 16.66
N GLN A 500 -47.25 -13.59 17.12
CA GLN A 500 -48.33 -12.61 17.18
C GLN A 500 -48.76 -12.20 15.77
N PRO A 501 -50.05 -11.90 15.55
CA PRO A 501 -50.58 -11.58 14.24
C PRO A 501 -50.03 -10.25 13.71
N ALA A 502 -50.21 -9.99 12.41
CA ALA A 502 -49.76 -8.76 11.74
C ALA A 502 -50.17 -7.46 12.46
N SER A 503 -51.29 -7.44 13.20
CA SER A 503 -51.74 -6.30 14.01
C SER A 503 -50.79 -5.91 15.14
N ALA A 504 -49.87 -6.79 15.52
CA ALA A 504 -48.82 -6.52 16.48
C ALA A 504 -47.63 -5.76 15.89
N PHE A 505 -47.60 -5.49 14.57
CA PHE A 505 -46.56 -4.70 13.93
C PHE A 505 -46.95 -3.22 13.83
N GLU A 506 -45.98 -2.35 14.05
CA GLU A 506 -46.07 -0.92 13.79
C GLU A 506 -45.11 -0.51 12.67
N LEU A 507 -45.54 0.41 11.83
CA LEU A 507 -44.71 0.97 10.77
C LEU A 507 -43.67 1.90 11.41
N MET A 508 -42.40 1.65 11.15
CA MET A 508 -41.32 2.56 11.56
C MET A 508 -41.28 3.71 10.57
N GLU A 509 -41.81 4.87 10.95
CA GLU A 509 -41.53 6.12 10.26
C GLU A 509 -40.11 6.56 10.62
N GLU A 510 -39.26 6.83 9.62
CA GLU A 510 -37.93 7.41 9.86
C GLU A 510 -38.12 8.80 10.50
N ALA A 511 -37.94 8.88 11.81
CA ALA A 511 -37.74 10.16 12.47
C ALA A 511 -36.50 10.83 11.86
N PRO A 512 -36.55 12.12 11.50
CA PRO A 512 -35.37 12.81 10.98
C PRO A 512 -34.26 12.76 12.02
N VAL A 513 -33.17 12.08 11.70
CA VAL A 513 -31.97 12.00 12.54
C VAL A 513 -31.39 13.40 12.65
N LYS A 514 -31.70 14.09 13.75
CA LYS A 514 -31.00 15.30 14.18
C LYS A 514 -29.68 14.89 14.81
N SER A 515 -28.64 14.76 13.99
CA SER A 515 -27.29 15.33 14.23
C SER A 515 -26.28 14.64 13.30
N ALA A 516 -26.34 14.96 12.01
CA ALA A 516 -25.15 14.80 11.19
C ALA A 516 -24.08 15.72 11.78
N ASN A 517 -22.93 15.17 12.22
CA ASN A 517 -21.79 16.02 12.55
C ASN A 517 -21.49 16.92 11.33
N LYS A 518 -20.92 18.11 11.53
CA LYS A 518 -20.66 19.07 10.43
C LYS A 518 -19.74 18.51 9.32
N TYR A 519 -19.12 17.36 9.55
CA TYR A 519 -18.23 16.67 8.63
C TYR A 519 -18.89 15.47 7.93
N ALA A 520 -20.19 15.23 8.14
CA ALA A 520 -20.87 14.03 7.67
C ALA A 520 -20.72 13.81 6.16
N GLY A 521 -20.32 12.60 5.78
CA GLY A 521 -20.06 12.18 4.40
C GLY A 521 -18.74 12.66 3.81
N THR A 522 -17.92 13.39 4.57
CA THR A 522 -16.62 13.89 4.09
C THR A 522 -15.48 12.93 4.41
N GLN A 523 -14.34 13.09 3.73
CA GLN A 523 -13.11 12.42 4.12
C GLN A 523 -12.59 12.90 5.50
N THR A 524 -12.93 14.12 5.91
CA THR A 524 -12.56 14.67 7.22
C THR A 524 -13.25 13.89 8.35
N GLU A 525 -14.52 13.51 8.20
CA GLU A 525 -15.21 12.64 9.16
C GLU A 525 -14.48 11.30 9.30
N LYS A 526 -14.17 10.63 8.18
CA LYS A 526 -13.41 9.36 8.20
C LYS A 526 -12.03 9.50 8.83
N ASN A 527 -11.36 10.63 8.64
CA ASN A 527 -10.08 10.93 9.26
C ASN A 527 -10.23 11.11 10.77
N LEU A 528 -11.28 11.80 11.24
CA LEU A 528 -11.59 11.98 12.65
C LEU A 528 -11.95 10.64 13.32
N GLU A 529 -12.73 9.78 12.65
CA GLU A 529 -13.03 8.42 13.11
C GLU A 529 -11.77 7.55 13.22
N ALA A 530 -10.91 7.61 12.20
CA ALA A 530 -9.63 6.89 12.21
C ALA A 530 -8.68 7.41 13.28
N ALA A 531 -8.63 8.73 13.49
CA ALA A 531 -7.85 9.34 14.56
C ALA A 531 -8.37 8.91 15.93
N PHE A 532 -9.69 9.00 16.17
CA PHE A 532 -10.30 8.53 17.41
C PHE A 532 -9.99 7.05 17.69
N ALA A 533 -10.12 6.19 16.68
CA ALA A 533 -9.79 4.77 16.81
C ALA A 533 -8.30 4.53 17.10
N GLY A 534 -7.41 5.26 16.41
CA GLY A 534 -5.96 5.17 16.60
C GLY A 534 -5.53 5.57 18.01
N GLU A 535 -6.00 6.72 18.50
CA GLU A 535 -5.67 7.23 19.83
C GLU A 535 -6.25 6.34 20.94
N SER A 536 -7.46 5.79 20.74
CA SER A 536 -8.08 4.83 21.66
C SER A 536 -7.28 3.53 21.77
N GLN A 537 -6.71 3.04 20.66
CA GLN A 537 -5.82 1.88 20.66
C GLN A 537 -4.48 2.20 21.32
N ALA A 538 -3.90 3.38 21.07
CA ALA A 538 -2.63 3.82 21.64
C ALA A 538 -2.70 3.93 23.16
N ARG A 539 -3.74 4.57 23.70
CA ARG A 539 -4.03 4.63 25.15
C ARG A 539 -3.96 3.25 25.82
N ASN A 540 -4.68 2.27 25.27
CA ASN A 540 -4.77 0.93 25.86
C ASN A 540 -3.42 0.19 25.77
N LYS A 541 -2.74 0.25 24.62
CA LYS A 541 -1.40 -0.34 24.44
C LYS A 541 -0.41 0.22 25.46
N TYR A 542 -0.33 1.53 25.60
CA TYR A 542 0.62 2.16 26.54
C TYR A 542 0.29 1.85 27.99
N THR A 543 -0.99 1.73 28.36
CA THR A 543 -1.39 1.24 29.69
C THR A 543 -0.89 -0.19 29.94
N TYR A 544 -0.97 -1.08 28.95
CA TYR A 544 -0.43 -2.44 29.06
C TYR A 544 1.09 -2.45 29.13
N PHE A 545 1.76 -1.60 28.34
CA PHE A 545 3.22 -1.49 28.35
C PHE A 545 3.74 -0.95 29.68
N SER A 546 3.02 0.01 30.29
CA SER A 546 3.28 0.47 31.66
C SER A 546 3.26 -0.69 32.66
N SER A 547 2.29 -1.59 32.54
CA SER A 547 2.17 -2.76 33.42
C SER A 547 3.32 -3.76 33.24
N VAL A 548 3.89 -3.85 32.03
CA VAL A 548 5.11 -4.65 31.78
C VAL A 548 6.32 -3.97 32.42
N ALA A 549 6.54 -2.68 32.13
CA ALA A 549 7.67 -1.92 32.67
C ALA A 549 7.68 -1.90 34.21
N GLN A 550 6.51 -1.82 34.84
CA GLN A 550 6.39 -1.92 36.30
C GLN A 550 6.78 -3.29 36.83
N ARG A 551 6.34 -4.39 36.18
CA ARG A 551 6.74 -5.76 36.56
C ARG A 551 8.24 -6.01 36.41
N GLU A 552 8.89 -5.31 35.48
CA GLU A 552 10.34 -5.38 35.24
C GLU A 552 11.15 -4.44 36.15
N GLY A 553 10.49 -3.63 36.99
CA GLY A 553 11.13 -2.69 37.91
C GLY A 553 11.53 -1.35 37.29
N TYR A 554 11.13 -1.06 36.06
CA TYR A 554 11.38 0.21 35.37
C TYR A 554 10.29 1.25 35.66
N GLU A 555 10.18 1.67 36.92
CA GLU A 555 9.11 2.58 37.39
C GLU A 555 9.03 3.91 36.62
N GLN A 556 10.17 4.49 36.22
CA GLN A 556 10.18 5.72 35.42
C GLN A 556 9.59 5.51 34.02
N ILE A 557 9.90 4.38 33.37
CA ILE A 557 9.38 4.04 32.04
C ILE A 557 7.88 3.75 32.13
N ALA A 558 7.44 3.05 33.18
CA ALA A 558 6.03 2.84 33.45
C ALA A 558 5.27 4.17 33.60
N ALA A 559 5.81 5.09 34.40
CA ALA A 559 5.22 6.43 34.58
C ALA A 559 5.11 7.20 33.25
N LEU A 560 6.13 7.13 32.39
CA LEU A 560 6.09 7.76 31.06
C LEU A 560 5.04 7.13 30.15
N PHE A 561 4.94 5.80 30.10
CA PHE A 561 3.88 5.12 29.33
C PHE A 561 2.49 5.51 29.81
N LEU A 562 2.28 5.59 31.13
CA LEU A 562 0.99 5.99 31.69
C LEU A 562 0.67 7.47 31.39
N GLN A 563 1.67 8.35 31.47
CA GLN A 563 1.53 9.76 31.09
C GLN A 563 1.13 9.89 29.61
N THR A 564 1.79 9.17 28.71
CA THR A 564 1.45 9.17 27.29
C THR A 564 0.06 8.58 27.06
N ALA A 565 -0.34 7.52 27.78
CA ALA A 565 -1.69 6.97 27.69
C ALA A 565 -2.77 8.00 28.05
N GLU A 566 -2.54 8.84 29.06
CA GLU A 566 -3.45 9.94 29.39
C GLU A 566 -3.42 11.07 28.35
N ASN A 567 -2.31 11.28 27.63
CA ASN A 567 -2.28 12.19 26.48
C ASN A 567 -3.13 11.66 25.33
N GLU A 568 -3.01 10.37 24.96
CA GLU A 568 -3.82 9.80 23.87
C GLU A 568 -5.30 9.74 24.23
N LYS A 569 -5.63 9.55 25.51
CA LYS A 569 -7.01 9.70 25.99
C LYS A 569 -7.54 11.12 25.75
N ALA A 570 -6.72 12.14 25.97
CA ALA A 570 -7.10 13.53 25.70
C ALA A 570 -7.26 13.78 24.19
N HIS A 571 -6.36 13.25 23.36
CA HIS A 571 -6.46 13.33 21.90
C HIS A 571 -7.73 12.63 21.38
N ALA A 572 -7.99 11.39 21.81
CA ALA A 572 -9.19 10.65 21.46
C ALA A 572 -10.46 11.45 21.81
N LYS A 573 -10.49 12.07 23.00
CA LYS A 573 -11.61 12.92 23.41
C LYS A 573 -11.81 14.11 22.47
N LEU A 574 -10.75 14.81 22.06
CA LEU A 574 -10.84 15.95 21.14
C LEU A 574 -11.51 15.55 19.82
N TRP A 575 -11.10 14.41 19.24
CA TRP A 575 -11.66 13.93 17.98
C TRP A 575 -13.10 13.45 18.11
N PHE A 576 -13.41 12.76 19.21
CA PHE A 576 -14.76 12.27 19.47
C PHE A 576 -15.76 13.41 19.74
N GLU A 577 -15.32 14.51 20.36
CA GLU A 577 -16.12 15.73 20.53
C GLU A 577 -16.39 16.42 19.19
N GLU A 578 -15.41 16.49 18.27
CA GLU A 578 -15.62 17.01 16.90
C GLU A 578 -16.60 16.17 16.07
N LEU A 579 -16.68 14.86 16.34
CA LEU A 579 -17.66 13.95 15.77
C LEU A 579 -19.04 14.06 16.43
N HIS A 580 -19.22 14.93 17.42
CA HIS A 580 -20.42 15.03 18.26
C HIS A 580 -20.78 13.70 18.96
N GLY A 581 -19.78 12.88 19.30
CA GLY A 581 -19.97 11.58 19.94
C GLY A 581 -20.28 11.64 21.44
N VAL A 582 -20.24 12.81 22.08
CA VAL A 582 -20.52 13.01 23.50
C VAL A 582 -21.82 13.79 23.68
N GLY A 583 -22.88 13.11 24.13
CA GLY A 583 -24.17 13.70 24.47
C GLY A 583 -24.39 13.84 25.98
N ASN A 584 -25.66 14.04 26.36
CA ASN A 584 -26.08 13.97 27.76
C ASN A 584 -26.13 12.51 28.27
N THR A 585 -26.36 12.31 29.56
CA THR A 585 -26.36 10.96 30.17
C THR A 585 -27.32 9.98 29.50
N ALA A 586 -28.52 10.42 29.11
CA ALA A 586 -29.49 9.54 28.45
C ALA A 586 -29.03 9.17 27.03
N GLU A 587 -28.56 10.15 26.26
CA GLU A 587 -28.01 9.94 24.91
C GLU A 587 -26.80 8.99 24.92
N ASN A 588 -25.88 9.19 25.87
CA ASN A 588 -24.69 8.34 26.00
C ASN A 588 -25.05 6.91 26.44
N LEU A 589 -26.03 6.73 27.34
CA LEU A 589 -26.50 5.41 27.76
C LEU A 589 -27.20 4.67 26.62
N LEU A 590 -27.97 5.39 25.80
CA LEU A 590 -28.60 4.83 24.60
C LEU A 590 -27.54 4.40 23.58
N HIS A 591 -26.61 5.30 23.25
CA HIS A 591 -25.50 5.00 22.32
C HIS A 591 -24.66 3.81 22.80
N ALA A 592 -24.34 3.74 24.09
CA ALA A 592 -23.66 2.59 24.66
C ALA A 592 -24.50 1.30 24.52
N ALA A 593 -25.79 1.33 24.87
CA ALA A 593 -26.66 0.16 24.73
C ALA A 593 -26.78 -0.35 23.27
N GLU A 594 -26.82 0.56 22.29
CA GLU A 594 -26.88 0.22 20.87
C GLU A 594 -25.56 -0.36 20.36
N GLY A 595 -24.42 0.20 20.79
CA GLY A 595 -23.10 -0.36 20.51
C GLY A 595 -22.96 -1.77 21.05
N GLU A 596 -23.25 -1.97 22.34
CA GLU A 596 -23.21 -3.29 22.99
C GLU A 596 -24.14 -4.28 22.29
N ASN A 597 -25.34 -3.86 21.88
CA ASN A 597 -26.28 -4.70 21.14
C ASN A 597 -25.66 -5.24 19.85
N TYR A 598 -25.15 -4.35 19.00
CA TYR A 598 -24.46 -4.70 17.77
C TYR A 598 -23.28 -5.65 18.01
N GLU A 599 -22.52 -5.42 19.09
CA GLU A 599 -21.37 -6.27 19.42
C GLU A 599 -21.77 -7.72 19.67
N TRP A 600 -22.83 -7.99 20.44
CA TRP A 600 -23.22 -9.38 20.74
C TRP A 600 -24.18 -10.02 19.73
N THR A 601 -25.01 -9.25 19.01
CA THR A 601 -25.94 -9.81 18.01
C THR A 601 -25.30 -10.09 16.67
N ASP A 602 -24.36 -9.24 16.26
CA ASP A 602 -23.81 -9.26 14.89
C ASP A 602 -22.30 -9.46 14.90
N MET A 603 -21.54 -8.61 15.59
CA MET A 603 -20.07 -8.60 15.48
C MET A 603 -19.45 -9.88 16.04
N TYR A 604 -19.60 -10.15 17.34
CA TYR A 604 -18.99 -11.32 17.98
C TYR A 604 -19.67 -12.64 17.57
N ASP A 605 -20.96 -12.65 17.23
CA ASP A 605 -21.62 -13.83 16.67
C ASP A 605 -21.05 -14.18 15.28
N GLY A 606 -20.88 -13.18 14.41
CA GLY A 606 -20.21 -13.33 13.12
C GLY A 606 -18.74 -13.76 13.26
N PHE A 607 -18.01 -13.17 14.21
CA PHE A 607 -16.62 -13.55 14.49
C PHE A 607 -16.50 -14.97 15.03
N ALA A 608 -17.42 -15.40 15.89
CA ALA A 608 -17.45 -16.76 16.40
C ALA A 608 -17.73 -17.79 15.30
N LYS A 609 -18.70 -17.53 14.41
CA LYS A 609 -18.99 -18.38 13.25
C LYS A 609 -17.79 -18.47 12.31
N THR A 610 -17.19 -17.32 11.99
CA THR A 610 -15.98 -17.26 11.16
C THR A 610 -14.85 -18.07 11.79
N ALA A 611 -14.59 -17.89 13.10
CA ALA A 611 -13.55 -18.62 13.80
C ALA A 611 -13.81 -20.14 13.85
N GLU A 612 -15.07 -20.58 13.90
CA GLU A 612 -15.43 -22.00 13.83
C GLU A 612 -15.23 -22.59 12.43
N GLU A 613 -15.70 -21.89 11.39
CA GLU A 613 -15.52 -22.26 9.99
C GLU A 613 -14.04 -22.36 9.61
N GLU A 614 -13.21 -21.52 10.23
CA GLU A 614 -11.75 -21.50 10.04
C GLU A 614 -10.99 -22.50 10.94
N GLY A 615 -11.67 -23.26 11.80
CA GLY A 615 -11.05 -24.29 12.63
C GLY A 615 -10.38 -23.79 13.91
N PHE A 616 -10.82 -22.65 14.45
CA PHE A 616 -10.37 -22.07 15.73
C PHE A 616 -11.47 -22.15 16.82
N PRO A 617 -11.88 -23.35 17.25
CA PRO A 617 -13.01 -23.52 18.17
C PRO A 617 -12.81 -22.85 19.53
N GLU A 618 -11.56 -22.75 20.01
CA GLU A 618 -11.24 -22.06 21.27
C GLU A 618 -11.44 -20.54 21.16
N LEU A 619 -11.13 -19.94 20.01
CA LEU A 619 -11.33 -18.52 19.78
C LEU A 619 -12.80 -18.20 19.53
N ALA A 620 -13.50 -19.06 18.78
CA ALA A 620 -14.95 -18.99 18.62
C ALA A 620 -15.66 -19.05 19.98
N ALA A 621 -15.24 -19.97 20.86
CA ALA A 621 -15.75 -20.05 22.22
C ALA A 621 -15.49 -18.75 23.00
N LYS A 622 -14.30 -18.15 22.89
CA LYS A 622 -14.00 -16.86 23.52
C LYS A 622 -14.89 -15.74 22.99
N PHE A 623 -15.09 -15.62 21.68
CA PHE A 623 -15.99 -14.62 21.11
C PHE A 623 -17.43 -14.79 21.61
N ARG A 624 -17.94 -16.02 21.72
CA ARG A 624 -19.28 -16.25 22.30
C ARG A 624 -19.36 -15.90 23.78
N LEU A 625 -18.30 -16.18 24.54
CA LEU A 625 -18.24 -15.82 25.95
C LEU A 625 -18.23 -14.29 26.11
N VAL A 626 -17.50 -13.57 25.25
CA VAL A 626 -17.50 -12.10 25.22
C VAL A 626 -18.87 -11.58 24.79
N ALA A 627 -19.48 -12.11 23.73
CA ALA A 627 -20.84 -11.74 23.31
C ALA A 627 -21.87 -11.89 24.45
N ALA A 628 -21.78 -12.98 25.22
CA ALA A 628 -22.64 -13.19 26.38
C ALA A 628 -22.42 -12.14 27.49
N ILE A 629 -21.20 -11.57 27.60
CA ILE A 629 -20.87 -10.48 28.52
C ILE A 629 -21.43 -9.15 28.00
N GLU A 630 -21.19 -8.80 26.73
CA GLU A 630 -21.68 -7.55 26.12
C GLU A 630 -23.21 -7.47 26.16
N LYS A 631 -23.91 -8.60 26.03
CA LYS A 631 -25.37 -8.65 26.28
C LYS A 631 -25.76 -8.15 27.68
N ARG A 632 -24.97 -8.46 28.71
CA ARG A 632 -25.22 -7.96 30.08
C ARG A 632 -24.88 -6.47 30.20
N HIS A 633 -23.94 -5.96 29.39
CA HIS A 633 -23.67 -4.53 29.31
C HIS A 633 -24.85 -3.79 28.67
N GLU A 634 -25.40 -4.28 27.56
CA GLU A 634 -26.63 -3.73 26.97
C GLU A 634 -27.77 -3.70 28.00
N GLU A 635 -28.06 -4.85 28.65
CA GLU A 635 -29.14 -4.95 29.64
C GLU A 635 -28.97 -3.92 30.77
N ARG A 636 -27.73 -3.73 31.23
CA ARG A 636 -27.36 -2.73 32.25
C ARG A 636 -27.61 -1.32 31.75
N TYR A 637 -27.10 -0.95 30.58
CA TYR A 637 -27.25 0.40 30.05
C TYR A 637 -28.71 0.73 29.75
N ARG A 638 -29.50 -0.21 29.22
CA ARG A 638 -30.95 -0.01 29.04
C ARG A 638 -31.70 0.15 30.37
N ALA A 639 -31.31 -0.59 31.41
CA ALA A 639 -31.91 -0.41 32.73
C ALA A 639 -31.57 0.96 33.34
N LEU A 640 -30.32 1.40 33.19
CA LEU A 640 -29.88 2.73 33.63
C LEU A 640 -30.57 3.85 32.83
N LEU A 641 -30.69 3.68 31.51
CA LEU A 641 -31.40 4.62 30.64
C LEU A 641 -32.85 4.78 31.09
N ARG A 642 -33.57 3.67 31.30
CA ARG A 642 -34.93 3.70 31.84
C ARG A 642 -35.01 4.44 33.18
N ASN A 643 -34.05 4.24 34.07
CA ASN A 643 -34.02 4.95 35.35
C ASN A 643 -33.84 6.47 35.14
N VAL A 644 -32.99 6.89 34.20
CA VAL A 644 -32.79 8.31 33.87
C VAL A 644 -34.06 8.91 33.27
N GLU A 645 -34.68 8.25 32.29
CA GLU A 645 -35.88 8.74 31.59
C GLU A 645 -37.13 8.78 32.49
N THR A 646 -37.25 7.84 33.43
CA THR A 646 -38.37 7.77 34.38
C THR A 646 -38.09 8.49 35.70
N ALA A 647 -36.99 9.24 35.80
CA ALA A 647 -36.52 9.92 37.02
C ALA A 647 -36.33 8.99 38.24
N GLN A 648 -36.19 7.69 38.01
CA GLN A 648 -36.01 6.67 39.04
C GLN A 648 -34.56 6.49 39.50
N VAL A 649 -33.63 7.37 39.11
CA VAL A 649 -32.22 7.29 39.55
C VAL A 649 -32.11 7.48 41.07
N PHE A 650 -32.89 8.42 41.61
CA PHE A 650 -32.85 8.82 43.02
C PHE A 650 -34.22 8.71 43.71
N GLU A 651 -35.18 8.05 43.07
CA GLU A 651 -36.53 7.80 43.57
C GLU A 651 -37.01 6.43 43.08
N LYS A 652 -37.72 5.69 43.93
CA LYS A 652 -38.26 4.36 43.64
C LYS A 652 -39.69 4.26 44.16
N SER A 653 -40.50 3.42 43.51
CA SER A 653 -41.88 3.15 43.92
C SER A 653 -41.98 2.42 45.27
N GLU A 654 -40.88 1.88 45.76
CA GLU A 654 -40.78 1.16 47.03
C GLU A 654 -39.70 1.81 47.91
N VAL A 655 -39.83 1.63 49.23
CA VAL A 655 -38.80 2.07 50.18
C VAL A 655 -37.50 1.34 49.89
N LYS A 656 -36.42 2.10 49.68
CA LYS A 656 -35.05 1.60 49.55
C LYS A 656 -34.16 2.20 50.63
N VAL A 657 -33.02 1.56 50.82
CA VAL A 657 -31.93 2.06 51.66
C VAL A 657 -30.99 2.81 50.71
N TRP A 658 -30.85 4.12 50.91
CA TRP A 658 -29.97 4.99 50.15
C TRP A 658 -28.70 5.24 50.95
N GLU A 659 -27.55 5.13 50.32
CA GLU A 659 -26.24 5.35 50.93
C GLU A 659 -25.51 6.49 50.23
N CYS A 660 -24.97 7.43 51.01
CA CYS A 660 -24.11 8.47 50.48
C CYS A 660 -22.71 7.92 50.19
N ARG A 661 -22.31 7.90 48.92
CA ARG A 661 -21.00 7.41 48.45
C ARG A 661 -19.81 8.18 49.01
N ASN A 662 -20.02 9.39 49.51
CA ASN A 662 -18.96 10.23 50.08
C ASN A 662 -18.66 9.90 51.55
N CYS A 663 -19.67 9.60 52.37
CA CYS A 663 -19.48 9.45 53.82
C CYS A 663 -20.20 8.23 54.45
N GLY A 664 -20.85 7.39 53.65
CA GLY A 664 -21.58 6.20 54.10
C GLY A 664 -22.88 6.50 54.85
N HIS A 665 -23.40 7.73 54.80
CA HIS A 665 -24.65 8.07 55.50
C HIS A 665 -25.83 7.34 54.86
N ILE A 666 -26.59 6.60 55.66
CA ILE A 666 -27.73 5.80 55.22
C ILE A 666 -29.05 6.50 55.52
N VAL A 667 -29.93 6.56 54.52
CA VAL A 667 -31.31 7.06 54.61
C VAL A 667 -32.27 6.01 54.08
N VAL A 668 -33.32 5.69 54.83
CA VAL A 668 -34.36 4.75 54.40
C VAL A 668 -35.58 5.53 53.92
N GLY A 669 -35.98 5.35 52.66
CA GLY A 669 -37.09 6.07 52.06
C GLY A 669 -37.34 5.73 50.59
N THR A 670 -38.41 6.25 50.01
CA THR A 670 -38.71 6.09 48.57
C THR A 670 -37.81 6.96 47.69
N ALA A 671 -37.18 8.00 48.23
CA ALA A 671 -36.25 8.88 47.51
C ALA A 671 -35.00 9.22 48.33
N ALA A 672 -33.89 9.46 47.63
CA ALA A 672 -32.69 10.02 48.23
C ALA A 672 -32.91 11.49 48.63
N PRO A 673 -32.32 11.98 49.74
CA PRO A 673 -32.46 13.38 50.15
C PRO A 673 -31.73 14.32 49.17
N GLU A 674 -32.23 15.56 49.04
CA GLU A 674 -31.63 16.57 48.16
C GLU A 674 -30.18 16.93 48.55
N VAL A 675 -29.87 16.85 49.84
CA VAL A 675 -28.55 17.08 50.41
C VAL A 675 -28.30 16.05 51.50
N CYS A 676 -27.10 15.46 51.54
CA CYS A 676 -26.70 14.55 52.61
C CYS A 676 -26.65 15.31 53.94
N PRO A 677 -27.39 14.88 54.98
CA PRO A 677 -27.43 15.60 56.25
C PRO A 677 -26.11 15.55 57.03
N THR A 678 -25.20 14.64 56.67
CA THR A 678 -23.90 14.49 57.35
C THR A 678 -22.80 15.30 56.67
N CYS A 679 -22.59 15.10 55.36
CA CYS A 679 -21.46 15.73 54.64
C CYS A 679 -21.86 16.88 53.72
N LEU A 680 -23.16 17.19 53.61
CA LEU A 680 -23.71 18.28 52.80
C LEU A 680 -23.49 18.17 51.28
N TYR A 681 -23.13 16.98 50.79
CA TYR A 681 -23.05 16.70 49.36
C TYR A 681 -24.43 16.53 48.74
N ALA A 682 -24.55 16.89 47.46
CA ALA A 682 -25.81 16.85 46.72
C ALA A 682 -26.36 15.42 46.54
N LYS A 683 -27.66 15.33 46.24
CA LYS A 683 -28.40 14.09 45.93
C LYS A 683 -27.68 13.15 44.95
N SER A 684 -26.89 13.69 44.02
CA SER A 684 -26.10 12.94 43.05
C SER A 684 -25.06 11.98 43.64
N PHE A 685 -24.75 12.11 44.94
CA PHE A 685 -23.83 11.25 45.67
C PHE A 685 -24.53 10.06 46.36
N PHE A 686 -25.85 9.93 46.27
CA PHE A 686 -26.56 8.78 46.82
C PHE A 686 -26.68 7.63 45.81
N GLU A 687 -26.52 6.41 46.29
CA GLU A 687 -26.80 5.19 45.55
C GLU A 687 -27.68 4.25 46.39
N ILE A 688 -28.24 3.21 45.77
CA ILE A 688 -28.97 2.18 46.52
C ILE A 688 -27.93 1.32 47.24
N HIS A 689 -28.05 1.24 48.56
CA HIS A 689 -27.20 0.39 49.39
C HIS A 689 -27.34 -1.07 48.94
N SER A 690 -26.21 -1.74 48.74
CA SER A 690 -26.16 -3.15 48.38
C SER A 690 -25.16 -3.88 49.27
N ASP A 691 -25.63 -4.87 50.02
CA ASP A 691 -24.75 -5.79 50.73
C ASP A 691 -24.20 -6.83 49.73
N ASN A 692 -22.88 -6.91 49.64
CA ASN A 692 -22.17 -7.81 48.74
C ASN A 692 -21.04 -8.58 49.44
N TYR A 693 -21.10 -8.67 50.78
CA TYR A 693 -20.15 -9.35 51.66
C TYR A 693 -20.82 -10.44 52.50
#